data_AF-A0A9E3AD99-F1
#
_entry.id   AF-A0A9E3AD99-F1
#
_cell.length_a   1.000
_cell.length_b   1.000
_cell.length_c   1.000
_cell.angle_alpha   90.00
_cell.angle_beta   90.00
_cell.angle_gamma   90.00
#
_symmetry.space_group_name_H-M   'P 1'
#
loop_
_entity.id
_entity.type
_entity.pdbx_description
1 polymer ?
#
loop_
_entity_poly.entity_id
_entity_poly.type
_entity_poly.pdbx_seq_one_letter_code
_entity_poly.pdbx_strand_id
1 'polypeptide(L)'
;DRASPRYDSLMAKVVVHAAAGGLPEAVAKTRRALSEFRIAGVSANIDFLQTLLEQPDVAAGEIHTRFIDEHMAELTGAPSDRRRLYFEEAAAETSGGDRGVALGQPAPPGTQALPAPLQGTVIALEAAEGETVRAGQTIAVIEAMKMEHAALAPVSGVVRRLAATAGEVVLEGQPIAFIEPAEVEGAESRGEEDYDLAHIRPDLAEVLERRYVTLDAARPDAVARRRKTNQRTARENLDDLLDPGSFTEYGAFVIGGRKGRASPEELIRTTPADGIITGLGAVNGRLFPEDKARVAAMAYDYTVLAGTQGGFGHYKTDRFAELALKHSLPVVAFVEGGGGRPGDTEWSPIVRGFEYWARLSGAVPMVAINGGRCFAGNAAFAGCSDVIIATKRSVLGMGGPAMIEGGGLGVFTPEEVGPAGTMEPNGVIDILVEDEAEAVQVVKRYLSYFQGPLKTWACADQRLLRQAVPENRLRAYDMRRVIAHVADEDSVLELRARFGVGMITAFARIEGRPMGVIANNPMHLGGAIDADAADKGARFLQLCEAFDLPVLSLSDTPGMMVGPESEKQAAVRHTSRLFVVGANLTVPILAVVLRKSYGLGAIAMLGGSYQAPVFSVAWPTAEFGAMGLEGSVRLGYRAELEAIADPALRQARYDEKLAQAYAGSKALRHAMRPELDDVIDPADTRRWIMAGLKAQPPAPPRQGKKLRWIDAW
;
A
#
# COMPACT_ATOMS: atom_id res chain seq x y z
N ASP A 1 -14.55 -45.99 27.84
CA ASP A 1 -13.73 -46.02 26.62
C ASP A 1 -12.43 -46.77 26.84
N ARG A 2 -11.93 -47.47 25.82
CA ARG A 2 -10.58 -48.06 25.86
C ARG A 2 -9.59 -47.03 25.33
N ALA A 3 -8.73 -46.48 26.20
CA ALA A 3 -7.60 -45.70 25.75
C ALA A 3 -6.72 -46.58 24.86
N SER A 4 -6.48 -46.16 23.62
CA SER A 4 -5.65 -46.90 22.67
C SER A 4 -4.29 -46.23 22.57
N PRO A 5 -3.19 -46.99 22.69
CA PRO A 5 -1.84 -46.43 22.51
C PRO A 5 -1.52 -46.06 21.05
N ARG A 6 -2.47 -46.25 20.12
CA ARG A 6 -2.35 -45.89 18.70
C ARG A 6 -2.67 -44.43 18.39
N TYR A 7 -3.23 -43.70 19.36
CA TYR A 7 -3.63 -42.31 19.21
C TYR A 7 -2.99 -41.46 20.31
N ASP A 8 -3.06 -40.15 20.16
CA ASP A 8 -2.51 -39.18 21.11
C ASP A 8 -3.00 -39.45 22.55
N SER A 9 -2.13 -39.22 23.53
CA SER A 9 -2.39 -39.49 24.95
C SER A 9 -3.31 -38.46 25.61
N LEU A 10 -3.74 -37.42 24.89
CA LEU A 10 -4.68 -36.42 25.42
C LEU A 10 -6.03 -37.06 25.73
N MET A 11 -6.30 -37.23 27.02
CA MET A 11 -7.55 -37.82 27.50
C MET A 11 -8.68 -36.80 27.63
N ALA A 12 -8.39 -35.62 28.17
CA ALA A 12 -9.39 -34.59 28.46
C ALA A 12 -8.74 -33.21 28.57
N LYS A 13 -9.54 -32.16 28.32
CA LYS A 13 -9.15 -30.76 28.51
C LYS A 13 -10.02 -30.15 29.61
N VAL A 14 -9.42 -29.85 30.76
CA VAL A 14 -10.07 -29.13 31.85
C VAL A 14 -9.81 -27.63 31.66
N VAL A 15 -10.85 -26.87 31.36
CA VAL A 15 -10.76 -25.43 31.09
C VAL A 15 -11.53 -24.68 32.18
N VAL A 16 -10.86 -23.77 32.88
CA VAL A 16 -11.48 -22.92 33.90
C VAL A 16 -11.41 -21.45 33.49
N HIS A 17 -12.38 -20.67 33.98
CA HIS A 17 -12.43 -19.22 33.80
C HIS A 17 -12.66 -18.54 35.15
N ALA A 18 -11.88 -17.50 35.46
CA ALA A 18 -12.05 -16.64 36.62
C ALA A 18 -12.44 -15.23 36.16
N ALA A 19 -13.52 -14.67 36.73
CA ALA A 19 -14.04 -13.36 36.32
C ALA A 19 -13.36 -12.18 37.06
N ALA A 20 -12.64 -12.47 38.14
CA ALA A 20 -11.87 -11.52 38.95
C ALA A 20 -10.57 -12.20 39.44
N GLY A 21 -9.69 -11.44 40.11
CA GLY A 21 -8.52 -11.97 40.84
C GLY A 21 -7.30 -12.43 40.01
N GLY A 22 -7.33 -12.27 38.69
CA GLY A 22 -6.16 -12.50 37.82
C GLY A 22 -5.66 -13.94 37.81
N LEU A 23 -4.37 -14.12 37.50
CA LEU A 23 -3.73 -15.43 37.38
C LEU A 23 -3.78 -16.27 38.66
N PRO A 24 -3.56 -15.73 39.88
CA PRO A 24 -3.64 -16.52 41.10
C PRO A 24 -5.01 -17.15 41.35
N GLU A 25 -6.10 -16.42 41.07
CA GLU A 25 -7.47 -16.95 41.22
C GLU A 25 -7.77 -18.03 40.16
N ALA A 26 -7.31 -17.83 38.93
CA ALA A 26 -7.41 -18.83 37.87
C ALA A 26 -6.65 -20.11 38.24
N VAL A 27 -5.41 -20.01 38.72
CA VAL A 27 -4.58 -21.14 39.16
C VAL A 27 -5.25 -21.90 40.31
N ALA A 28 -5.77 -21.20 41.32
CA ALA A 28 -6.49 -21.82 42.43
C ALA A 28 -7.74 -22.58 41.97
N LYS A 29 -8.50 -21.99 41.03
CA LYS A 29 -9.68 -22.63 40.44
C LYS A 29 -9.33 -23.84 39.58
N THR A 30 -8.24 -23.79 38.81
CA THR A 30 -7.72 -24.93 38.04
C THR A 30 -7.33 -26.07 38.96
N ARG A 31 -6.60 -25.78 40.05
CA ARG A 31 -6.17 -26.79 41.01
C ARG A 31 -7.37 -27.48 41.67
N ARG A 32 -8.39 -26.71 42.04
CA ARG A 32 -9.65 -27.27 42.54
C ARG A 32 -10.34 -28.15 41.49
N ALA A 33 -10.47 -27.69 40.26
CA ALA A 33 -11.10 -28.48 39.20
C ALA A 33 -10.38 -29.82 38.97
N LEU A 34 -9.04 -29.81 38.99
CA LEU A 34 -8.24 -31.04 38.88
C LEU A 34 -8.41 -31.97 40.09
N SER A 35 -8.60 -31.43 41.31
CA SER A 35 -8.85 -32.24 42.52
C SER A 35 -10.22 -32.93 42.55
N GLU A 36 -11.18 -32.40 41.79
CA GLU A 36 -12.53 -32.96 41.61
C GLU A 36 -12.59 -33.88 40.36
N PHE A 37 -11.57 -33.87 39.50
CA PHE A 37 -11.55 -34.60 38.22
C PHE A 37 -11.03 -36.04 38.39
N ARG A 38 -11.93 -37.02 38.24
CA ARG A 38 -11.63 -38.44 38.44
C ARG A 38 -11.42 -39.16 37.10
N ILE A 39 -10.24 -39.74 36.92
CA ILE A 39 -9.95 -40.72 35.85
C ILE A 39 -9.62 -42.06 36.54
N ALA A 40 -10.28 -43.14 36.13
CA ALA A 40 -10.08 -44.48 36.66
C ALA A 40 -9.76 -45.47 35.53
N GLY A 41 -8.92 -46.47 35.82
CA GLY A 41 -8.58 -47.55 34.88
C GLY A 41 -7.42 -47.28 33.93
N VAL A 42 -6.85 -46.06 33.93
CA VAL A 42 -5.61 -45.70 33.21
C VAL A 42 -4.81 -44.68 34.00
N SER A 43 -3.49 -44.70 33.85
CA SER A 43 -2.60 -43.69 34.43
C SER A 43 -2.81 -42.33 33.75
N ALA A 44 -2.86 -41.25 34.53
CA ALA A 44 -2.99 -39.89 34.03
C ALA A 44 -2.00 -38.95 34.74
N ASN A 45 -1.70 -37.81 34.12
CA ASN A 45 -0.76 -36.82 34.66
C ASN A 45 -1.43 -35.76 35.56
N ILE A 46 -2.61 -36.04 36.13
CA ILE A 46 -3.35 -35.08 36.98
C ILE A 46 -2.49 -34.64 38.17
N ASP A 47 -1.76 -35.57 38.80
CA ASP A 47 -0.91 -35.26 39.94
C ASP A 47 0.25 -34.33 39.55
N PHE A 48 0.87 -34.56 38.40
CA PHE A 48 1.90 -33.67 37.84
C PHE A 48 1.37 -32.25 37.60
N LEU A 49 0.18 -32.13 36.99
CA LEU A 49 -0.45 -30.85 36.74
C LEU A 49 -0.82 -30.10 38.03
N GLN A 50 -1.24 -30.84 39.07
CA GLN A 50 -1.47 -30.24 40.39
C GLN A 50 -0.17 -29.76 41.03
N THR A 51 0.94 -30.51 40.94
CA THR A 51 2.25 -30.08 41.45
C THR A 51 2.71 -28.81 40.76
N LEU A 52 2.55 -28.74 39.44
CA LEU A 52 2.92 -27.56 38.66
C LEU A 52 2.16 -26.32 39.12
N LEU A 53 0.85 -26.45 39.36
CA LEU A 53 0.00 -25.34 39.83
C LEU A 53 0.24 -24.92 41.28
N GLU A 54 1.03 -25.68 42.04
CA GLU A 54 1.46 -25.32 43.40
C GLU A 54 2.75 -24.50 43.42
N GLN A 55 3.48 -24.43 42.30
CA GLN A 55 4.68 -23.62 42.21
C GLN A 55 4.34 -22.13 42.31
N PRO A 56 4.96 -21.37 43.24
CA PRO A 56 4.70 -19.94 43.41
C PRO A 56 4.86 -19.14 42.11
N ASP A 57 5.86 -19.50 41.31
CA ASP A 57 6.20 -18.85 40.04
C ASP A 57 5.07 -19.00 39.01
N VAL A 58 4.33 -20.13 39.05
CA VAL A 58 3.18 -20.36 38.17
C VAL A 58 2.00 -19.46 38.54
N ALA A 59 1.76 -19.23 39.84
CA ALA A 59 0.73 -18.29 40.28
C ALA A 59 1.13 -16.82 40.05
N ALA A 60 2.43 -16.52 40.10
CA ALA A 60 2.98 -15.19 39.81
C ALA A 60 3.10 -14.90 38.30
N GLY A 61 3.06 -15.92 37.44
CA GLY A 61 3.25 -15.79 35.99
C GLY A 61 4.71 -15.67 35.56
N GLU A 62 5.65 -16.06 36.44
CA GLU A 62 7.10 -15.96 36.25
C GLU A 62 7.68 -17.26 35.67
N ILE A 63 7.11 -17.74 34.55
CA ILE A 63 7.51 -18.97 33.89
C ILE A 63 8.08 -18.73 32.49
N HIS A 64 8.97 -19.63 32.04
CA HIS A 64 9.56 -19.61 30.69
C HIS A 64 9.49 -21.01 30.05
N THR A 65 9.89 -21.10 28.77
CA THR A 65 9.72 -22.31 27.96
C THR A 65 10.45 -23.56 28.50
N ARG A 66 11.46 -23.37 29.35
CA ARG A 66 12.25 -24.44 29.98
C ARG A 66 11.86 -24.74 31.44
N PHE A 67 10.87 -24.03 31.98
CA PHE A 67 10.54 -24.09 33.42
C PHE A 67 10.23 -25.51 33.90
N ILE A 68 9.44 -26.27 33.12
CA ILE A 68 9.10 -27.66 33.44
C ILE A 68 10.33 -28.57 33.40
N ASP A 69 11.22 -28.39 32.41
CA ASP A 69 12.42 -29.21 32.27
C ASP A 69 13.40 -28.97 33.43
N GLU A 70 13.50 -27.71 33.90
CA GLU A 70 14.39 -27.30 34.99
C GLU A 70 13.87 -27.75 36.36
N HIS A 71 12.55 -27.83 36.54
CA HIS A 71 11.92 -28.26 37.79
C HIS A 71 11.41 -29.71 37.74
N MET A 72 11.76 -30.48 36.70
CA MET A 72 11.20 -31.82 36.45
C MET A 72 11.33 -32.73 37.68
N ALA A 73 12.50 -32.75 38.34
CA ALA A 73 12.75 -33.57 39.52
C ALA A 73 11.81 -33.24 40.69
N GLU A 74 11.48 -31.96 40.89
CA GLU A 74 10.55 -31.48 41.91
C GLU A 74 9.10 -31.79 41.53
N LEU A 75 8.76 -31.63 40.24
CA LEU A 75 7.42 -31.88 39.70
C LEU A 75 7.05 -33.38 39.70
N THR A 76 8.04 -34.26 39.60
CA THR A 76 7.88 -35.74 39.63
C THR A 76 8.14 -36.37 41.01
N GLY A 77 8.37 -35.56 42.05
CA GLY A 77 8.61 -36.03 43.42
C GLY A 77 7.45 -36.86 44.01
N ALA A 78 7.76 -37.69 45.02
CA ALA A 78 6.81 -38.64 45.60
C ALA A 78 5.48 -37.98 46.04
N PRO A 79 4.32 -38.61 45.78
CA PRO A 79 3.02 -38.01 45.99
C PRO A 79 2.80 -37.65 47.47
N SER A 80 2.65 -36.36 47.75
CA SER A 80 2.14 -35.89 49.04
C SER A 80 0.67 -36.30 49.20
N ASP A 81 0.21 -36.43 50.44
CA ASP A 81 -1.19 -36.72 50.80
C ASP A 81 -2.11 -35.60 50.29
N ARG A 82 -2.54 -35.72 49.03
CA ARG A 82 -3.20 -34.64 48.28
C ARG A 82 -4.71 -34.78 48.33
N ARG A 83 -5.37 -33.63 48.44
CA ARG A 83 -6.81 -33.47 48.67
C ARG A 83 -7.61 -33.89 47.43
N ARG A 84 -7.92 -35.18 47.29
CA ARG A 84 -8.91 -35.69 46.34
C ARG A 84 -10.31 -35.34 46.85
N LEU A 85 -11.06 -34.54 46.09
CA LEU A 85 -12.41 -34.10 46.48
C LEU A 85 -13.50 -34.98 45.85
N TYR A 86 -13.24 -36.29 45.76
CA TYR A 86 -14.17 -37.31 45.28
C TYR A 86 -14.08 -38.56 46.15
N PHE A 87 -15.18 -39.33 46.22
CA PHE A 87 -15.24 -40.59 46.97
C PHE A 87 -14.51 -41.72 46.22
N GLU A 88 -13.67 -42.49 46.90
CA GLU A 88 -13.09 -43.73 46.37
C GLU A 88 -14.12 -44.87 46.52
N GLU A 89 -14.52 -45.48 45.40
CA GLU A 89 -15.23 -46.77 45.43
C GLU A 89 -14.21 -47.89 45.62
N ALA A 90 -14.55 -48.86 46.48
CA ALA A 90 -13.73 -50.05 46.72
C ALA A 90 -13.37 -50.75 45.40
N ALA A 91 -12.07 -51.01 45.22
CA ALA A 91 -11.53 -51.58 44.00
C ALA A 91 -12.12 -52.97 43.71
N ALA A 92 -12.76 -53.12 42.54
CA ALA A 92 -13.03 -54.42 41.96
C ALA A 92 -11.75 -54.93 41.28
N GLU A 93 -11.20 -56.02 41.78
CA GLU A 93 -10.09 -56.75 41.15
C GLU A 93 -10.46 -57.12 39.71
N THR A 94 -9.73 -56.59 38.74
CA THR A 94 -9.77 -57.06 37.36
C THR A 94 -8.38 -57.53 36.96
N SER A 95 -8.27 -58.85 36.81
CA SER A 95 -7.13 -59.58 36.28
C SER A 95 -6.98 -59.31 34.78
N GLY A 96 -6.13 -58.35 34.43
CA GLY A 96 -5.67 -58.11 33.06
C GLY A 96 -4.20 -58.50 32.95
N GLY A 97 -3.90 -59.54 32.18
CA GLY A 97 -2.55 -60.08 32.00
C GLY A 97 -1.57 -59.05 31.46
N ASP A 98 -0.56 -58.75 32.26
CA ASP A 98 0.62 -57.97 31.89
C ASP A 98 1.50 -58.80 30.94
N ARG A 99 1.34 -58.59 29.64
CA ARG A 99 2.39 -58.93 28.67
C ARG A 99 3.29 -57.71 28.56
N GLY A 100 4.26 -57.62 29.45
CA GLY A 100 5.38 -56.69 29.32
C GLY A 100 6.05 -56.90 27.94
N VAL A 101 5.90 -55.91 27.06
CA VAL A 101 6.63 -55.84 25.79
C VAL A 101 8.08 -55.53 26.16
N ALA A 102 8.96 -56.51 25.96
CA ALA A 102 10.37 -56.42 26.36
C ALA A 102 11.11 -55.41 25.47
N LEU A 103 11.24 -54.17 25.95
CA LEU A 103 12.22 -53.21 25.46
C LEU A 103 13.62 -53.74 25.81
N GLY A 104 14.41 -54.12 24.80
CA GLY A 104 15.82 -54.50 24.96
C GLY A 104 16.11 -56.01 25.01
N GLN A 105 15.70 -56.79 23.99
CA GLN A 105 16.34 -58.08 23.77
C GLN A 105 17.85 -57.85 23.54
N PRO A 106 18.76 -58.51 24.29
CA PRO A 106 20.18 -58.45 24.00
C PRO A 106 20.41 -58.98 22.58
N ALA A 107 21.14 -58.22 21.77
CA ALA A 107 21.49 -58.64 20.43
C ALA A 107 22.22 -60.01 20.50
N PRO A 108 21.88 -60.98 19.63
CA PRO A 108 22.65 -62.21 19.52
C PRO A 108 24.15 -61.91 19.43
N PRO A 109 25.03 -62.70 20.09
CA PRO A 109 26.47 -62.45 20.08
C PRO A 109 27.01 -62.28 18.65
N GLY A 110 27.74 -61.19 18.40
CA GLY A 110 28.28 -60.86 17.08
C GLY A 110 27.34 -60.07 16.15
N THR A 111 26.13 -59.73 16.59
CA THR A 111 25.17 -58.92 15.80
C THR A 111 24.89 -57.55 16.44
N GLN A 112 24.49 -56.59 15.61
CA GLN A 112 24.01 -55.27 16.01
C GLN A 112 22.51 -55.13 15.72
N ALA A 113 21.75 -54.63 16.68
CA ALA A 113 20.32 -54.38 16.51
C ALA A 113 20.07 -53.11 15.68
N LEU A 114 19.13 -53.19 14.74
CA LEU A 114 18.46 -52.04 14.14
C LEU A 114 17.21 -51.71 14.98
N PRO A 115 17.23 -50.66 15.82
CA PRO A 115 16.05 -50.25 16.56
C PRO A 115 15.04 -49.56 15.64
N ALA A 116 13.75 -49.69 15.96
CA ALA A 116 12.71 -48.85 15.37
C ALA A 116 12.99 -47.38 15.71
N PRO A 117 13.14 -46.48 14.71
CA PRO A 117 13.44 -45.07 14.95
C PRO A 117 12.30 -44.31 15.63
N LEU A 118 11.08 -44.86 15.60
CA LEU A 118 9.89 -44.30 16.24
C LEU A 118 8.85 -45.41 16.45
N GLN A 119 7.83 -45.12 17.25
CA GLN A 119 6.67 -45.99 17.37
C GLN A 119 5.83 -45.93 16.08
N GLY A 120 5.53 -47.10 15.50
CA GLY A 120 4.72 -47.19 14.29
C GLY A 120 4.42 -48.63 13.87
N THR A 121 3.78 -48.81 12.72
CA THR A 121 3.50 -50.14 12.16
C THR A 121 4.52 -50.45 11.08
N VAL A 122 5.23 -51.58 11.17
CA VAL A 122 6.10 -52.05 10.09
C VAL A 122 5.22 -52.41 8.90
N ILE A 123 5.28 -51.68 7.80
CA ILE A 123 4.45 -51.93 6.61
C ILE A 123 5.18 -52.76 5.54
N ALA A 124 6.51 -52.65 5.49
CA ALA A 124 7.35 -53.43 4.59
C ALA A 124 8.67 -53.81 5.25
N LEU A 125 9.19 -54.98 4.90
CA LEU A 125 10.55 -55.42 5.19
C LEU A 125 11.25 -55.54 3.85
N GLU A 126 12.21 -54.65 3.60
CA GLU A 126 12.91 -54.49 2.32
C GLU A 126 14.16 -55.40 2.22
N ALA A 127 14.53 -56.06 3.32
CA ALA A 127 15.62 -57.03 3.36
C ALA A 127 15.15 -58.35 3.99
N ALA A 128 15.72 -59.47 3.53
CA ALA A 128 15.44 -60.82 4.02
C ALA A 128 16.53 -61.34 4.98
N GLU A 129 16.18 -62.32 5.82
CA GLU A 129 17.19 -63.05 6.61
C GLU A 129 18.17 -63.78 5.69
N GLY A 130 19.46 -63.65 5.97
CA GLY A 130 20.57 -64.13 5.15
C GLY A 130 21.05 -63.15 4.08
N GLU A 131 20.35 -62.04 3.86
CA GLU A 131 20.72 -61.03 2.88
C GLU A 131 21.90 -60.16 3.36
N THR A 132 22.78 -59.80 2.43
CA THR A 132 23.88 -58.86 2.68
C THR A 132 23.38 -57.44 2.44
N VAL A 133 23.50 -56.57 3.45
CA VAL A 133 22.99 -55.19 3.44
C VAL A 133 24.13 -54.21 3.71
N ARG A 134 24.01 -53.00 3.16
CA ARG A 134 25.00 -51.92 3.36
C ARG A 134 24.55 -50.97 4.47
N ALA A 135 25.49 -50.36 5.18
CA ALA A 135 25.17 -49.24 6.07
C ALA A 135 24.40 -48.16 5.29
N GLY A 136 23.27 -47.70 5.86
CA GLY A 136 22.36 -46.74 5.24
C GLY A 136 21.29 -47.35 4.30
N GLN A 137 21.33 -48.66 4.01
CA GLN A 137 20.30 -49.33 3.21
C GLN A 137 19.00 -49.48 4.00
N THR A 138 17.84 -49.23 3.38
CA THR A 138 16.53 -49.47 4.00
C THR A 138 16.32 -50.96 4.27
N ILE A 139 15.99 -51.30 5.52
CA ILE A 139 15.69 -52.66 5.98
C ILE A 139 14.20 -52.85 6.20
N ALA A 140 13.51 -51.81 6.68
CA ALA A 140 12.07 -51.82 6.90
C ALA A 140 11.47 -50.44 6.65
N VAL A 141 10.18 -50.40 6.35
CA VAL A 141 9.39 -49.16 6.28
C VAL A 141 8.36 -49.19 7.39
N ILE A 142 8.30 -48.11 8.17
CA ILE A 142 7.41 -47.95 9.32
C ILE A 142 6.42 -46.84 9.02
N GLU A 143 5.12 -47.16 9.02
CA GLU A 143 4.06 -46.17 8.95
C GLU A 143 3.73 -45.66 10.36
N ALA A 144 3.86 -44.35 10.54
CA ALA A 144 3.39 -43.65 11.72
C ALA A 144 2.75 -42.33 11.31
N MET A 145 1.57 -42.03 11.86
CA MET A 145 0.87 -40.76 11.62
C MET A 145 0.71 -40.39 10.13
N LYS A 146 0.38 -41.38 9.27
CA LYS A 146 0.24 -41.26 7.80
C LYS A 146 1.54 -40.94 7.03
N MET A 147 2.69 -41.09 7.68
CA MET A 147 4.01 -40.91 7.09
C MET A 147 4.80 -42.21 7.16
N GLU A 148 5.48 -42.54 6.08
CA GLU A 148 6.38 -43.69 6.00
C GLU A 148 7.80 -43.29 6.39
N HIS A 149 8.44 -44.08 7.23
CA HIS A 149 9.80 -43.86 7.72
C HIS A 149 10.65 -45.08 7.43
N ALA A 150 11.75 -44.88 6.71
CA ALA A 150 12.72 -45.94 6.44
C ALA A 150 13.57 -46.22 7.69
N ALA A 151 13.60 -47.48 8.13
CA ALA A 151 14.55 -47.99 9.12
C ALA A 151 15.80 -48.46 8.38
N LEU A 152 16.88 -47.67 8.50
CA LEU A 152 18.12 -47.87 7.75
C LEU A 152 19.10 -48.77 8.53
N ALA A 153 19.83 -49.63 7.84
CA ALA A 153 20.87 -50.47 8.44
C ALA A 153 21.97 -49.61 9.08
N PRO A 154 22.28 -49.78 10.37
CA PRO A 154 23.32 -48.98 11.04
C PRO A 154 24.74 -49.38 10.62
N VAL A 155 24.93 -50.58 10.06
CA VAL A 155 26.21 -51.13 9.63
C VAL A 155 26.04 -52.02 8.40
N SER A 156 27.11 -52.16 7.61
CA SER A 156 27.19 -53.16 6.55
C SER A 156 27.37 -54.55 7.13
N GLY A 157 26.68 -55.55 6.59
CA GLY A 157 26.71 -56.89 7.15
C GLY A 157 25.65 -57.83 6.59
N VAL A 158 25.43 -58.96 7.26
CA VAL A 158 24.39 -59.92 6.90
C VAL A 158 23.22 -59.83 7.88
N VAL A 159 21.99 -59.66 7.39
CA VAL A 159 20.78 -59.70 8.22
C VAL A 159 20.63 -61.11 8.76
N ARG A 160 20.88 -61.32 10.05
CA ARG A 160 20.79 -62.65 10.67
C ARG A 160 19.40 -63.00 11.14
N ARG A 161 18.63 -61.99 11.56
CA ARG A 161 17.26 -62.18 12.04
C ARG A 161 16.44 -60.92 11.84
N LEU A 162 15.21 -61.07 11.35
CA LEU A 162 14.18 -60.04 11.38
C LEU A 162 13.38 -60.24 12.67
N ALA A 163 13.39 -59.22 13.52
CA ALA A 163 12.81 -59.24 14.85
C ALA A 163 11.37 -58.70 14.89
N ALA A 164 10.94 -58.05 13.80
CA ALA A 164 9.59 -57.58 13.58
C ALA A 164 9.03 -58.16 12.27
N THR A 165 7.71 -58.24 12.17
CA THR A 165 6.99 -58.70 10.97
C THR A 165 6.16 -57.58 10.33
N ALA A 166 5.91 -57.66 9.02
CA ALA A 166 5.00 -56.72 8.37
C ALA A 166 3.59 -56.80 8.98
N GLY A 167 3.00 -55.64 9.32
CA GLY A 167 1.77 -55.48 10.08
C GLY A 167 1.96 -55.38 11.60
N GLU A 168 3.16 -55.57 12.13
CA GLU A 168 3.47 -55.48 13.55
C GLU A 168 3.63 -54.02 14.01
N VAL A 169 3.08 -53.69 15.17
CA VAL A 169 3.30 -52.39 15.81
C VAL A 169 4.56 -52.48 16.66
N VAL A 170 5.56 -51.68 16.32
CA VAL A 170 6.83 -51.58 17.05
C VAL A 170 6.86 -50.29 17.88
N LEU A 171 7.45 -50.36 19.08
CA LEU A 171 7.75 -49.18 19.89
C LEU A 171 9.10 -48.58 19.48
N GLU A 172 9.30 -47.29 19.72
CA GLU A 172 10.62 -46.66 19.56
C GLU A 172 11.68 -47.45 20.34
N GLY A 173 12.80 -47.78 19.70
CA GLY A 173 13.87 -48.59 20.28
C GLY A 173 13.66 -50.11 20.23
N GLN A 174 12.47 -50.61 19.86
CA GLN A 174 12.23 -52.04 19.66
C GLN A 174 13.06 -52.56 18.47
N PRO A 175 13.84 -53.66 18.62
CA PRO A 175 14.63 -54.19 17.50
C PRO A 175 13.74 -54.64 16.33
N ILE A 176 14.08 -54.20 15.12
CA ILE A 176 13.44 -54.61 13.85
C ILE A 176 14.27 -55.70 13.17
N ALA A 177 15.59 -55.61 13.22
CA ALA A 177 16.51 -56.59 12.65
C ALA A 177 17.79 -56.70 13.46
N PHE A 178 18.51 -57.81 13.31
CA PHE A 178 19.84 -58.04 13.86
C PHE A 178 20.82 -58.32 12.71
N ILE A 179 21.85 -57.50 12.59
CA ILE A 179 22.81 -57.51 11.48
C ILE A 179 24.17 -57.95 12.01
N GLU A 180 24.76 -59.01 11.45
CA GLU A 180 26.16 -59.37 11.73
C GLU A 180 27.08 -58.52 10.87
N PRO A 181 27.94 -57.66 11.45
CA PRO A 181 28.85 -56.83 10.67
C PRO A 181 29.80 -57.67 9.81
N ALA A 182 29.91 -57.34 8.53
CA ALA A 182 30.82 -57.99 7.60
C ALA A 182 31.36 -56.97 6.58
N GLU A 183 32.53 -57.22 6.00
CA GLU A 183 33.02 -56.43 4.87
C GLU A 183 32.17 -56.75 3.63
N VAL A 184 31.46 -55.73 3.13
CA VAL A 184 30.62 -55.81 1.92
C VAL A 184 31.21 -54.87 0.88
N GLU A 185 31.48 -55.36 -0.34
CA GLU A 185 31.98 -54.53 -1.44
C GLU A 185 30.94 -53.48 -1.89
N GLY A 186 31.33 -52.21 -1.88
CA GLY A 186 30.54 -51.07 -2.34
C GLY A 186 30.62 -49.86 -1.39
N ALA A 187 30.45 -48.65 -1.92
CA ALA A 187 30.36 -47.43 -1.12
C ALA A 187 29.13 -47.44 -0.19
N GLU A 188 29.18 -46.72 0.93
CA GLU A 188 28.04 -46.50 1.83
C GLU A 188 26.80 -46.08 1.02
N SER A 189 25.65 -46.71 1.31
CA SER A 189 24.37 -46.34 0.72
C SER A 189 23.90 -45.04 1.38
N ARG A 190 24.50 -43.91 1.03
CA ARG A 190 23.84 -42.62 1.23
C ARG A 190 22.65 -42.63 0.30
N GLY A 191 21.44 -42.60 0.85
CA GLY A 191 20.20 -42.34 0.11
C GLY A 191 20.21 -40.91 -0.43
N GLU A 192 21.16 -40.58 -1.30
CA GLU A 192 21.04 -39.47 -2.22
C GLU A 192 20.05 -39.94 -3.29
N GLU A 193 18.76 -39.71 -3.03
CA GLU A 193 17.76 -39.75 -4.09
C GLU A 193 18.23 -38.78 -5.18
N ASP A 194 18.61 -39.33 -6.33
CA ASP A 194 19.02 -38.55 -7.51
C ASP A 194 17.77 -37.84 -8.06
N TYR A 195 17.48 -36.65 -7.54
CA TYR A 195 16.30 -35.89 -7.92
C TYR A 195 16.50 -35.28 -9.31
N ASP A 196 15.66 -35.67 -10.27
CA ASP A 196 15.54 -34.94 -11.53
C ASP A 196 14.92 -33.56 -11.27
N LEU A 197 15.77 -32.53 -11.17
CA LEU A 197 15.36 -31.14 -10.95
C LEU A 197 14.51 -30.56 -12.08
N ALA A 198 14.49 -31.21 -13.26
CA ALA A 198 13.64 -30.83 -14.38
C ALA A 198 12.27 -31.54 -14.35
N HIS A 199 12.10 -32.58 -13.52
CA HIS A 199 10.84 -33.30 -13.43
C HIS A 199 9.75 -32.42 -12.79
N ILE A 200 8.73 -32.07 -13.58
CA ILE A 200 7.54 -31.39 -13.10
C ILE A 200 6.56 -32.45 -12.59
N ARG A 201 6.36 -32.47 -11.28
CA ARG A 201 5.37 -33.34 -10.63
C ARG A 201 3.95 -33.03 -11.13
N PRO A 202 3.02 -34.01 -11.13
CA PRO A 202 1.64 -33.79 -11.58
C PRO A 202 0.89 -32.67 -10.83
N ASP A 203 1.12 -32.52 -9.52
CA ASP A 203 0.51 -31.47 -8.70
C ASP A 203 1.03 -30.07 -9.10
N LEU A 204 2.33 -29.95 -9.37
CA LEU A 204 2.92 -28.72 -9.88
C LEU A 204 2.45 -28.41 -11.31
N ALA A 205 2.32 -29.42 -12.16
CA ALA A 205 1.80 -29.25 -13.53
C ALA A 205 0.38 -28.64 -13.52
N GLU A 206 -0.50 -29.09 -12.63
CA GLU A 206 -1.83 -28.50 -12.46
C GLU A 206 -1.74 -27.01 -12.07
N VAL A 207 -0.88 -26.66 -11.11
CA VAL A 207 -0.68 -25.26 -10.69
C VAL A 207 -0.17 -24.39 -11.83
N LEU A 208 0.78 -24.90 -12.62
CA LEU A 208 1.34 -24.19 -13.77
C LEU A 208 0.30 -23.98 -14.87
N GLU A 209 -0.53 -24.99 -15.16
CA GLU A 209 -1.64 -24.90 -16.11
C GLU A 209 -2.68 -23.88 -15.65
N ARG A 210 -3.12 -23.95 -14.38
CA ARG A 210 -4.05 -22.97 -13.80
C ARG A 210 -3.50 -21.56 -13.87
N ARG A 211 -2.19 -21.39 -13.70
CA ARG A 211 -1.54 -20.08 -13.77
C ARG A 211 -1.52 -19.57 -15.21
N TYR A 212 -1.17 -20.44 -16.15
CA TYR A 212 -1.15 -20.10 -17.57
C TYR A 212 -2.50 -19.57 -18.07
N VAL A 213 -3.63 -20.18 -17.66
CA VAL A 213 -4.99 -19.73 -18.02
C VAL A 213 -5.28 -18.28 -17.64
N THR A 214 -4.61 -17.76 -16.60
CA THR A 214 -4.80 -16.35 -16.18
C THR A 214 -4.02 -15.36 -17.04
N LEU A 215 -3.06 -15.82 -17.85
CA LEU A 215 -2.17 -14.99 -18.67
C LEU A 215 -2.80 -14.66 -20.03
N ASP A 216 -2.34 -13.55 -20.62
CA ASP A 216 -2.81 -13.10 -21.93
C ASP A 216 -2.57 -14.13 -23.04
N ALA A 217 -1.45 -14.87 -22.96
CA ALA A 217 -1.09 -15.92 -23.91
C ALA A 217 -2.16 -17.03 -23.98
N ALA A 218 -2.86 -17.32 -22.89
CA ALA A 218 -3.95 -18.31 -22.85
C ALA A 218 -5.32 -17.71 -23.21
N ARG A 219 -5.40 -16.40 -23.49
CA ARG A 219 -6.65 -15.65 -23.67
C ARG A 219 -6.66 -14.83 -24.98
N PRO A 220 -6.27 -15.39 -26.14
CA PRO A 220 -6.09 -14.64 -27.39
C PRO A 220 -7.34 -13.88 -27.84
N ASP A 221 -8.55 -14.43 -27.61
CA ASP A 221 -9.80 -13.75 -27.96
C ASP A 221 -10.04 -12.48 -27.13
N ALA A 222 -9.68 -12.50 -25.84
CA ALA A 222 -9.80 -11.34 -24.97
C ALA A 222 -8.79 -10.25 -25.37
N VAL A 223 -7.55 -10.65 -25.66
CA VAL A 223 -6.51 -9.76 -26.18
C VAL A 223 -6.95 -9.13 -27.50
N ALA A 224 -7.46 -9.93 -28.45
CA ALA A 224 -7.94 -9.45 -29.74
C ALA A 224 -9.08 -8.44 -29.59
N ARG A 225 -9.99 -8.60 -28.62
CA ARG A 225 -11.03 -7.60 -28.32
C ARG A 225 -10.47 -6.27 -27.85
N ARG A 226 -9.44 -6.26 -26.99
CA ARG A 226 -8.75 -5.02 -26.57
C ARG A 226 -8.02 -4.35 -27.73
N ARG A 227 -7.41 -5.13 -28.63
CA ARG A 227 -6.74 -4.60 -29.82
C ARG A 227 -7.68 -3.91 -30.81
N LYS A 228 -8.93 -4.37 -30.94
CA LYS A 228 -9.94 -3.71 -31.78
C LYS A 228 -10.23 -2.26 -31.35
N THR A 229 -10.03 -1.95 -30.07
CA THR A 229 -10.19 -0.60 -29.53
C THR A 229 -8.85 0.10 -29.33
N ASN A 230 -7.74 -0.44 -29.84
CA ASN A 230 -6.38 0.07 -29.61
C ASN A 230 -6.03 0.22 -28.11
N GLN A 231 -6.50 -0.72 -27.28
CA GLN A 231 -6.20 -0.76 -25.84
C GLN A 231 -5.24 -1.90 -25.52
N ARG A 232 -4.50 -1.71 -24.43
CA ARG A 232 -3.72 -2.73 -23.74
C ARG A 232 -4.61 -3.60 -22.87
N THR A 233 -4.11 -4.78 -22.50
CA THR A 233 -4.73 -5.58 -21.44
C THR A 233 -4.32 -5.05 -20.07
N ALA A 234 -4.99 -5.53 -19.01
CA ALA A 234 -4.59 -5.25 -17.64
C ALA A 234 -3.15 -5.73 -17.32
N ARG A 235 -2.73 -6.87 -17.89
CA ARG A 235 -1.38 -7.41 -17.69
C ARG A 235 -0.33 -6.57 -18.39
N GLU A 236 -0.55 -6.18 -19.64
CA GLU A 236 0.39 -5.32 -20.37
C GLU A 236 0.60 -3.96 -19.71
N ASN A 237 -0.47 -3.41 -19.13
CA ASN A 237 -0.39 -2.17 -18.35
C ASN A 237 0.47 -2.33 -17.09
N LEU A 238 0.35 -3.45 -16.38
CA LEU A 238 1.18 -3.77 -15.22
C LEU A 238 2.64 -4.06 -15.62
N ASP A 239 2.84 -4.79 -16.71
CA ASP A 239 4.17 -5.13 -17.22
C ASP A 239 4.94 -3.90 -17.73
N ASP A 240 4.26 -2.92 -18.34
CA ASP A 240 4.90 -1.63 -18.68
C ASP A 240 5.16 -0.81 -17.41
N LEU A 241 4.21 -0.75 -16.47
CA LEU A 241 4.35 0.04 -15.26
C LEU A 241 5.52 -0.41 -14.38
N LEU A 242 5.60 -1.71 -14.11
CA LEU A 242 6.46 -2.29 -13.09
C LEU A 242 7.84 -2.65 -13.64
N ASP A 243 8.86 -2.57 -12.78
CA ASP A 243 10.20 -2.98 -13.15
C ASP A 243 10.23 -4.48 -13.47
N PRO A 244 10.98 -4.92 -14.51
CA PRO A 244 10.99 -6.32 -14.95
C PRO A 244 11.29 -7.31 -13.81
N GLY A 245 10.45 -8.34 -13.67
CA GLY A 245 10.61 -9.39 -12.67
C GLY A 245 10.25 -8.99 -11.24
N SER A 246 9.76 -7.76 -11.00
CA SER A 246 9.41 -7.30 -9.65
C SER A 246 8.00 -7.69 -9.19
N PHE A 247 7.09 -8.01 -10.12
CA PHE A 247 5.67 -8.19 -9.78
C PHE A 247 5.41 -9.54 -9.10
N THR A 248 4.85 -9.47 -7.90
CA THR A 248 4.35 -10.62 -7.14
C THR A 248 2.83 -10.53 -7.04
N GLU A 249 2.14 -11.28 -7.90
CA GLU A 249 0.68 -11.29 -8.01
C GLU A 249 0.00 -12.04 -6.85
N TYR A 250 -1.02 -11.43 -6.26
CA TYR A 250 -1.83 -11.99 -5.18
C TYR A 250 -3.21 -12.41 -5.69
N GLY A 251 -3.64 -13.62 -5.28
CA GLY A 251 -4.97 -14.13 -5.64
C GLY A 251 -5.17 -14.35 -7.14
N ALA A 252 -4.12 -14.74 -7.87
CA ALA A 252 -4.20 -15.02 -9.32
C ALA A 252 -5.24 -16.11 -9.65
N PHE A 253 -5.38 -17.12 -8.78
CA PHE A 253 -6.29 -18.26 -8.94
C PHE A 253 -7.74 -17.98 -8.50
N VAL A 254 -8.04 -16.78 -8.00
CA VAL A 254 -9.40 -16.42 -7.59
C VAL A 254 -10.30 -16.39 -8.83
N ILE A 255 -11.50 -16.95 -8.71
CA ILE A 255 -12.53 -16.99 -9.75
C ILE A 255 -13.80 -16.28 -9.25
N GLY A 256 -14.73 -15.96 -10.14
CA GLY A 256 -15.96 -15.25 -9.79
C GLY A 256 -16.92 -16.05 -8.91
N GLY A 257 -17.51 -15.37 -7.93
CA GLY A 257 -18.44 -15.91 -6.94
C GLY A 257 -19.83 -16.19 -7.50
N ARG A 258 -19.90 -17.12 -8.45
CA ARG A 258 -21.08 -17.46 -9.25
C ARG A 258 -21.44 -18.94 -9.13
N LYS A 259 -21.27 -19.50 -7.94
CA LYS A 259 -21.62 -20.90 -7.66
C LYS A 259 -23.06 -21.22 -8.10
N GLY A 260 -23.21 -22.31 -8.84
CA GLY A 260 -24.49 -22.77 -9.37
C GLY A 260 -24.94 -22.11 -10.68
N ARG A 261 -24.19 -21.14 -11.22
CA ARG A 261 -24.46 -20.55 -12.55
C ARG A 261 -23.57 -21.08 -13.67
N ALA A 262 -22.41 -21.62 -13.33
CA ALA A 262 -21.44 -22.19 -14.25
C ALA A 262 -20.63 -23.28 -13.53
N SER A 263 -19.98 -24.17 -14.28
CA SER A 263 -19.05 -25.15 -13.68
C SER A 263 -17.76 -24.48 -13.19
N PRO A 264 -17.03 -25.08 -12.24
CA PRO A 264 -15.72 -24.57 -11.83
C PRO A 264 -14.76 -24.37 -13.01
N GLU A 265 -14.72 -25.30 -13.96
CA GLU A 265 -13.87 -25.23 -15.15
C GLU A 265 -14.23 -24.04 -16.05
N GLU A 266 -15.52 -23.76 -16.20
CA GLU A 266 -15.99 -22.61 -16.97
C GLU A 266 -15.62 -21.30 -16.27
N LEU A 267 -15.82 -21.20 -14.95
CA LEU A 267 -15.45 -20.02 -14.16
C LEU A 267 -13.95 -19.74 -14.21
N ILE A 268 -13.11 -20.78 -14.18
CA ILE A 268 -11.65 -20.63 -14.27
C ILE A 268 -11.24 -20.00 -15.60
N ARG A 269 -11.94 -20.30 -16.69
CA ARG A 269 -11.68 -19.72 -18.01
C ARG A 269 -12.31 -18.35 -18.22
N THR A 270 -13.49 -18.11 -17.66
CA THR A 270 -14.30 -16.90 -17.94
C THR A 270 -14.15 -15.80 -16.91
N THR A 271 -13.67 -16.11 -15.71
CA THR A 271 -13.48 -15.18 -14.59
C THR A 271 -12.07 -15.24 -13.97
N PRO A 272 -10.99 -15.31 -14.76
CA PRO A 272 -9.64 -15.39 -14.21
C PRO A 272 -9.34 -14.18 -13.31
N ALA A 273 -8.70 -14.46 -12.16
CA ALA A 273 -8.39 -13.48 -11.11
C ALA A 273 -9.60 -12.67 -10.61
N ASP A 274 -10.83 -13.16 -10.85
CA ASP A 274 -12.10 -12.44 -10.68
C ASP A 274 -12.20 -11.08 -11.40
N GLY A 275 -11.42 -10.92 -12.48
CA GLY A 275 -11.38 -9.66 -13.25
C GLY A 275 -10.62 -8.53 -12.57
N ILE A 276 -9.79 -8.83 -11.58
CA ILE A 276 -8.91 -7.86 -10.93
C ILE A 276 -7.55 -8.47 -10.61
N ILE A 277 -6.48 -7.84 -11.08
CA ILE A 277 -5.10 -8.23 -10.81
C ILE A 277 -4.58 -7.33 -9.69
N THR A 278 -4.04 -7.91 -8.62
CA THR A 278 -3.47 -7.17 -7.49
C THR A 278 -2.13 -7.78 -7.11
N GLY A 279 -1.21 -6.96 -6.62
CA GLY A 279 0.09 -7.46 -6.17
C GLY A 279 1.03 -6.35 -5.74
N LEU A 280 2.27 -6.75 -5.46
CA LEU A 280 3.36 -5.85 -5.12
C LEU A 280 4.39 -5.85 -6.25
N GLY A 281 5.05 -4.72 -6.49
CA GLY A 281 6.13 -4.62 -7.46
C GLY A 281 7.03 -3.42 -7.16
N ALA A 282 7.86 -3.05 -8.13
CA ALA A 282 8.70 -1.87 -8.07
C ALA A 282 8.45 -0.95 -9.28
N VAL A 283 8.59 0.35 -9.08
CA VAL A 283 8.56 1.37 -10.13
C VAL A 283 9.77 2.27 -9.95
N ASN A 284 10.51 2.51 -11.03
CA ASN A 284 11.70 3.36 -11.06
C ASN A 284 12.88 2.81 -10.25
N GLY A 285 13.02 1.50 -10.08
CA GLY A 285 14.13 0.85 -9.36
C GLY A 285 15.52 1.13 -9.96
N ARG A 286 15.58 1.57 -11.23
CA ARG A 286 16.83 2.07 -11.84
C ARG A 286 17.24 3.46 -11.35
N LEU A 287 16.31 4.26 -10.82
CA LEU A 287 16.53 5.64 -10.37
C LEU A 287 16.62 5.75 -8.85
N PHE A 288 15.88 4.88 -8.14
CA PHE A 288 15.71 4.95 -6.68
C PHE A 288 16.00 3.59 -6.05
N PRO A 289 16.47 3.56 -4.79
CA PRO A 289 16.71 2.31 -4.07
C PRO A 289 15.41 1.52 -3.88
N GLU A 290 15.56 0.21 -3.67
CA GLU A 290 14.45 -0.74 -3.59
C GLU A 290 13.38 -0.31 -2.58
N ASP A 291 13.76 0.18 -1.41
CA ASP A 291 12.82 0.61 -0.36
C ASP A 291 11.89 1.74 -0.80
N LYS A 292 12.34 2.59 -1.73
CA LYS A 292 11.59 3.70 -2.35
C LYS A 292 10.92 3.32 -3.67
N ALA A 293 11.38 2.28 -4.34
CA ALA A 293 10.82 1.81 -5.61
C ALA A 293 9.54 1.00 -5.43
N ARG A 294 9.34 0.35 -4.28
CA ARG A 294 8.19 -0.53 -4.02
C ARG A 294 6.84 0.18 -4.18
N VAL A 295 5.90 -0.50 -4.82
CA VAL A 295 4.51 -0.06 -4.98
C VAL A 295 3.56 -1.25 -4.78
N ALA A 296 2.33 -0.93 -4.38
CA ALA A 296 1.19 -1.83 -4.53
C ALA A 296 0.47 -1.48 -5.84
N ALA A 297 0.31 -2.45 -6.73
CA ALA A 297 -0.32 -2.27 -8.03
C ALA A 297 -1.61 -3.07 -8.17
N MET A 298 -2.62 -2.45 -8.77
CA MET A 298 -3.93 -3.03 -9.04
C MET A 298 -4.38 -2.71 -10.47
N ALA A 299 -4.98 -3.67 -11.16
CA ALA A 299 -5.60 -3.43 -12.46
C ALA A 299 -6.89 -4.23 -12.62
N TYR A 300 -8.00 -3.54 -12.85
CA TYR A 300 -9.22 -4.20 -13.31
C TYR A 300 -9.06 -4.67 -14.77
N ASP A 301 -9.51 -5.89 -15.05
CA ASP A 301 -9.53 -6.45 -16.39
C ASP A 301 -10.92 -6.29 -17.00
N TYR A 302 -11.07 -5.28 -17.86
CA TYR A 302 -12.35 -5.00 -18.54
C TYR A 302 -12.85 -6.19 -19.38
N THR A 303 -11.97 -7.09 -19.80
CA THR A 303 -12.38 -8.26 -20.60
C THR A 303 -13.06 -9.34 -19.77
N VAL A 304 -12.98 -9.26 -18.43
CA VAL A 304 -13.69 -10.11 -17.48
C VAL A 304 -14.87 -9.35 -16.92
N LEU A 305 -16.08 -9.69 -17.39
CA LEU A 305 -17.34 -9.12 -16.90
C LEU A 305 -17.33 -7.58 -16.82
N ALA A 306 -16.76 -6.92 -17.85
CA ALA A 306 -16.65 -5.46 -17.94
C ALA A 306 -15.89 -4.79 -16.78
N GLY A 307 -14.93 -5.49 -16.17
CA GLY A 307 -14.13 -4.97 -15.05
C GLY A 307 -14.97 -4.64 -13.82
N THR A 308 -16.14 -5.27 -13.69
CA THR A 308 -17.06 -5.05 -12.57
C THR A 308 -16.54 -5.67 -11.27
N GLN A 309 -16.94 -5.10 -10.15
CA GLN A 309 -16.51 -5.46 -8.80
C GLN A 309 -17.36 -6.60 -8.26
N GLY A 310 -16.80 -7.81 -8.25
CA GLY A 310 -17.43 -9.02 -7.69
C GLY A 310 -17.14 -9.23 -6.20
N GLY A 311 -17.79 -10.23 -5.60
CA GLY A 311 -17.61 -10.55 -4.18
C GLY A 311 -16.15 -10.89 -3.80
N PHE A 312 -15.52 -11.81 -4.54
CA PHE A 312 -14.12 -12.19 -4.30
C PHE A 312 -13.14 -11.13 -4.82
N GLY A 313 -13.49 -10.38 -5.86
CA GLY A 313 -12.75 -9.21 -6.31
C GLY A 313 -12.64 -8.15 -5.22
N HIS A 314 -13.73 -7.88 -4.48
CA HIS A 314 -13.68 -7.00 -3.30
C HIS A 314 -12.77 -7.56 -2.20
N TYR A 315 -12.81 -8.87 -1.91
CA TYR A 315 -11.84 -9.46 -0.96
C TYR A 315 -10.38 -9.18 -1.37
N LYS A 316 -10.07 -9.27 -2.67
CA LYS A 316 -8.73 -8.91 -3.19
C LYS A 316 -8.42 -7.43 -2.99
N THR A 317 -9.36 -6.53 -3.27
CA THR A 317 -9.21 -5.08 -3.06
C THR A 317 -9.01 -4.73 -1.59
N ASP A 318 -9.78 -5.34 -0.69
CA ASP A 318 -9.71 -5.12 0.76
C ASP A 318 -8.32 -5.51 1.28
N ARG A 319 -7.85 -6.72 0.96
CA ARG A 319 -6.51 -7.19 1.33
C ARG A 319 -5.41 -6.31 0.71
N PHE A 320 -5.58 -5.90 -0.54
CA PHE A 320 -4.64 -5.03 -1.24
C PHE A 320 -4.48 -3.68 -0.53
N ALA A 321 -5.59 -3.00 -0.25
CA ALA A 321 -5.58 -1.69 0.40
C ALA A 321 -5.08 -1.78 1.86
N GLU A 322 -5.44 -2.84 2.59
CA GLU A 322 -4.93 -3.08 3.93
C GLU A 322 -3.40 -3.24 3.95
N LEU A 323 -2.84 -4.02 3.02
CA LEU A 323 -1.40 -4.21 2.91
C LEU A 323 -0.68 -2.93 2.49
N ALA A 324 -1.24 -2.19 1.52
CA ALA A 324 -0.68 -0.90 1.11
C ALA A 324 -0.58 0.07 2.29
N LEU A 325 -1.63 0.14 3.12
CA LEU A 325 -1.63 0.98 4.32
C LEU A 325 -0.63 0.48 5.37
N LYS A 326 -0.68 -0.82 5.70
CA LYS A 326 0.18 -1.44 6.72
C LYS A 326 1.67 -1.28 6.40
N HIS A 327 2.03 -1.36 5.13
CA HIS A 327 3.41 -1.29 4.67
C HIS A 327 3.81 0.08 4.11
N SER A 328 2.89 1.07 4.16
CA SER A 328 3.10 2.41 3.62
C SER A 328 3.59 2.41 2.16
N LEU A 329 2.95 1.59 1.32
CA LEU A 329 3.29 1.44 -0.10
C LEU A 329 2.46 2.40 -0.96
N PRO A 330 3.08 3.20 -1.85
CA PRO A 330 2.36 3.92 -2.89
C PRO A 330 1.45 2.98 -3.69
N VAL A 331 0.28 3.48 -4.07
CA VAL A 331 -0.75 2.72 -4.78
C VAL A 331 -0.91 3.22 -6.20
N VAL A 332 -0.85 2.30 -7.17
CA VAL A 332 -1.19 2.56 -8.57
C VAL A 332 -2.33 1.63 -9.00
N ALA A 333 -3.40 2.22 -9.54
CA ALA A 333 -4.62 1.50 -9.85
C ALA A 333 -5.13 1.80 -11.25
N PHE A 334 -5.21 0.80 -12.12
CA PHE A 334 -6.00 0.88 -13.35
C PHE A 334 -7.46 0.58 -13.00
N VAL A 335 -8.30 1.61 -13.06
CA VAL A 335 -9.66 1.62 -12.50
C VAL A 335 -10.77 1.39 -13.54
N GLU A 336 -10.43 0.98 -14.76
CA GLU A 336 -11.42 0.73 -15.83
C GLU A 336 -12.43 -0.36 -15.40
N GLY A 337 -13.72 -0.03 -15.34
CA GLY A 337 -14.76 -0.97 -14.94
C GLY A 337 -16.14 -0.35 -14.71
N GLY A 338 -17.15 -1.22 -14.69
CA GLY A 338 -18.57 -0.83 -14.63
C GLY A 338 -19.19 -0.69 -13.22
N GLY A 339 -18.40 -0.80 -12.15
CA GLY A 339 -18.90 -0.78 -10.77
C GLY A 339 -19.35 -2.16 -10.28
N GLY A 340 -20.27 -2.18 -9.31
CA GLY A 340 -20.73 -3.41 -8.66
C GLY A 340 -21.29 -4.44 -9.65
N ARG A 341 -20.87 -5.70 -9.51
CA ARG A 341 -21.21 -6.75 -10.46
C ARG A 341 -22.61 -7.32 -10.22
N PRO A 342 -23.52 -7.27 -11.21
CA PRO A 342 -24.79 -7.96 -11.11
C PRO A 342 -24.60 -9.47 -11.28
N GLY A 343 -25.30 -10.26 -10.46
CA GLY A 343 -25.42 -11.70 -10.64
C GLY A 343 -24.35 -12.58 -9.99
N ASP A 344 -23.53 -12.02 -9.10
CA ASP A 344 -22.76 -12.85 -8.16
C ASP A 344 -23.70 -13.43 -7.10
N THR A 345 -23.58 -14.73 -6.87
CA THR A 345 -24.37 -15.47 -5.86
C THR A 345 -23.65 -15.50 -4.51
N GLU A 346 -22.36 -15.24 -4.50
CA GLU A 346 -21.48 -15.23 -3.34
C GLU A 346 -20.98 -13.80 -3.09
N TRP A 347 -21.94 -12.91 -2.83
CA TRP A 347 -21.68 -11.50 -2.51
C TRP A 347 -22.06 -11.20 -1.05
N SER A 348 -21.31 -10.29 -0.43
CA SER A 348 -21.56 -9.81 0.94
C SER A 348 -21.81 -8.31 0.92
N PRO A 349 -22.80 -7.79 1.68
CA PRO A 349 -22.97 -6.35 1.87
C PRO A 349 -21.84 -5.71 2.69
N ILE A 350 -20.96 -6.51 3.31
CA ILE A 350 -19.83 -6.05 4.13
C ILE A 350 -18.61 -5.84 3.22
N VAL A 351 -18.67 -4.84 2.34
CA VAL A 351 -17.55 -4.41 1.49
C VAL A 351 -16.76 -3.31 2.22
N ARG A 352 -15.50 -3.56 2.59
CA ARG A 352 -14.66 -2.56 3.29
C ARG A 352 -13.66 -1.85 2.37
N GLY A 353 -13.55 -2.27 1.12
CA GLY A 353 -12.57 -1.73 0.17
C GLY A 353 -12.66 -0.22 0.01
N PHE A 354 -13.85 0.36 -0.03
CA PHE A 354 -14.02 1.82 -0.11
C PHE A 354 -13.49 2.55 1.12
N GLU A 355 -13.72 2.00 2.32
CA GLU A 355 -13.20 2.55 3.57
C GLU A 355 -11.67 2.46 3.61
N TYR A 356 -11.11 1.27 3.32
CA TYR A 356 -9.65 1.08 3.31
C TYR A 356 -8.96 1.93 2.25
N TRP A 357 -9.57 2.05 1.07
CA TRP A 357 -9.07 2.90 -0.01
C TRP A 357 -9.01 4.36 0.41
N ALA A 358 -10.09 4.91 0.94
CA ALA A 358 -10.11 6.29 1.43
C ALA A 358 -9.13 6.51 2.60
N ARG A 359 -8.90 5.50 3.44
CA ARG A 359 -7.89 5.54 4.51
C ARG A 359 -6.45 5.60 4.00
N LEU A 360 -6.17 5.31 2.73
CA LEU A 360 -4.82 5.49 2.15
C LEU A 360 -4.50 6.97 1.88
N SER A 361 -5.50 7.82 1.67
CA SER A 361 -5.30 9.26 1.42
C SER A 361 -4.47 9.91 2.53
N GLY A 362 -3.39 10.60 2.14
CA GLY A 362 -2.41 11.20 3.06
C GLY A 362 -1.48 10.23 3.80
N ALA A 363 -1.64 8.91 3.64
CA ALA A 363 -0.66 7.92 4.10
C ALA A 363 0.37 7.59 3.03
N VAL A 364 -0.09 7.38 1.80
CA VAL A 364 0.74 6.96 0.66
C VAL A 364 0.30 7.68 -0.60
N PRO A 365 1.19 7.96 -1.57
CA PRO A 365 0.78 8.51 -2.86
C PRO A 365 -0.17 7.55 -3.58
N MET A 366 -1.30 8.06 -4.06
CA MET A 366 -2.35 7.29 -4.73
C MET A 366 -2.57 7.76 -6.17
N VAL A 367 -2.43 6.85 -7.13
CA VAL A 367 -2.60 7.13 -8.56
C VAL A 367 -3.71 6.26 -9.14
N ALA A 368 -4.75 6.90 -9.69
CA ALA A 368 -5.76 6.23 -10.49
C ALA A 368 -5.51 6.48 -11.98
N ILE A 369 -5.55 5.41 -12.76
CA ILE A 369 -5.38 5.43 -14.22
C ILE A 369 -6.67 4.93 -14.85
N ASN A 370 -7.27 5.74 -15.72
CA ASN A 370 -8.43 5.32 -16.49
C ASN A 370 -8.13 5.38 -17.99
N GLY A 371 -8.25 4.23 -18.67
CA GLY A 371 -8.09 4.08 -20.12
C GLY A 371 -9.41 3.84 -20.87
N GLY A 372 -10.56 3.95 -20.20
CA GLY A 372 -11.86 3.62 -20.76
C GLY A 372 -13.03 4.02 -19.88
N ARG A 373 -13.99 3.10 -19.69
CA ARG A 373 -15.22 3.35 -18.93
C ARG A 373 -14.99 3.07 -17.44
N CYS A 374 -15.26 4.03 -16.57
CA CYS A 374 -15.06 3.93 -15.13
C CYS A 374 -16.31 4.45 -14.40
N PHE A 375 -17.11 3.54 -13.86
CA PHE A 375 -18.40 3.88 -13.26
C PHE A 375 -18.56 3.38 -11.82
N ALA A 376 -19.41 4.07 -11.05
CA ALA A 376 -19.81 3.71 -9.70
C ALA A 376 -18.62 3.42 -8.78
N GLY A 377 -18.49 2.21 -8.23
CA GLY A 377 -17.41 1.90 -7.29
C GLY A 377 -16.00 2.05 -7.88
N ASN A 378 -15.83 1.79 -9.18
CA ASN A 378 -14.55 2.04 -9.86
C ASN A 378 -14.22 3.55 -9.88
N ALA A 379 -15.23 4.38 -10.20
CA ALA A 379 -15.11 5.83 -10.18
C ALA A 379 -14.88 6.39 -8.77
N ALA A 380 -15.45 5.75 -7.74
CA ALA A 380 -15.20 6.11 -6.35
C ALA A 380 -13.72 5.91 -5.97
N PHE A 381 -13.09 4.80 -6.38
CA PHE A 381 -11.64 4.61 -6.19
C PHE A 381 -10.81 5.66 -6.93
N ALA A 382 -11.23 6.04 -8.13
CA ALA A 382 -10.60 7.13 -8.88
C ALA A 382 -10.70 8.46 -8.10
N GLY A 383 -11.91 8.85 -7.69
CA GLY A 383 -12.19 10.11 -7.00
C GLY A 383 -11.55 10.23 -5.61
N CYS A 384 -11.18 9.11 -4.98
CA CYS A 384 -10.45 9.09 -3.71
C CYS A 384 -8.92 9.09 -3.87
N SER A 385 -8.39 9.09 -5.10
CA SER A 385 -6.94 9.09 -5.35
C SER A 385 -6.37 10.51 -5.37
N ASP A 386 -5.06 10.64 -5.13
CA ASP A 386 -4.38 11.94 -5.13
C ASP A 386 -4.31 12.53 -6.56
N VAL A 387 -4.17 11.67 -7.56
CA VAL A 387 -4.18 12.05 -8.98
C VAL A 387 -4.97 11.05 -9.82
N ILE A 388 -5.79 11.58 -10.75
CA ILE A 388 -6.47 10.85 -11.81
C ILE A 388 -5.79 11.17 -13.14
N ILE A 389 -5.13 10.16 -13.70
CA ILE A 389 -4.54 10.19 -15.04
C ILE A 389 -5.50 9.46 -15.97
N ALA A 390 -6.03 10.17 -16.97
CA ALA A 390 -7.03 9.63 -17.86
C ALA A 390 -6.63 9.79 -19.32
N THR A 391 -6.97 8.80 -20.14
CA THR A 391 -6.82 8.91 -21.59
C THR A 391 -7.93 9.78 -22.20
N LYS A 392 -7.75 10.31 -23.42
CA LYS A 392 -8.78 11.10 -24.13
C LYS A 392 -10.12 10.39 -24.33
N ARG A 393 -10.10 9.07 -24.38
CA ARG A 393 -11.29 8.23 -24.54
C ARG A 393 -11.99 7.89 -23.22
N SER A 394 -11.45 8.35 -22.11
CA SER A 394 -11.94 7.99 -20.79
C SER A 394 -13.32 8.58 -20.53
N VAL A 395 -14.12 7.80 -19.83
CA VAL A 395 -15.43 8.19 -19.33
C VAL A 395 -15.48 7.85 -17.85
N LEU A 396 -15.84 8.83 -17.03
CA LEU A 396 -15.94 8.68 -15.58
C LEU A 396 -17.35 9.06 -15.10
N GLY A 397 -17.90 8.37 -14.11
CA GLY A 397 -19.17 8.79 -13.52
C GLY A 397 -19.58 7.97 -12.30
N MET A 398 -20.24 8.60 -11.33
CA MET A 398 -20.71 7.87 -10.13
C MET A 398 -21.85 6.88 -10.43
N GLY A 399 -22.50 6.98 -11.59
CA GLY A 399 -23.46 6.00 -12.08
C GLY A 399 -23.21 5.72 -13.56
N GLY A 400 -23.22 4.44 -13.94
CA GLY A 400 -23.22 4.04 -15.35
C GLY A 400 -24.63 4.12 -15.97
N PRO A 401 -24.77 3.91 -17.29
CA PRO A 401 -26.06 4.00 -18.00
C PRO A 401 -27.22 3.24 -17.34
N ALA A 402 -26.98 2.00 -16.94
CA ALA A 402 -28.02 1.17 -16.30
C ALA A 402 -28.51 1.74 -14.96
N MET A 403 -27.64 2.43 -14.20
CA MET A 403 -28.03 3.07 -12.94
C MET A 403 -28.81 4.37 -13.19
N ILE A 404 -28.43 5.12 -14.22
CA ILE A 404 -29.12 6.36 -14.63
C ILE A 404 -30.54 6.03 -15.12
N GLU A 405 -30.66 5.03 -16.00
CA GLU A 405 -31.95 4.55 -16.49
C GLU A 405 -32.79 3.96 -15.36
N GLY A 406 -32.19 3.12 -14.50
CA GLY A 406 -32.87 2.54 -13.34
C GLY A 406 -33.36 3.59 -12.33
N GLY A 407 -32.74 4.78 -12.30
CA GLY A 407 -33.17 5.93 -11.52
C GLY A 407 -34.24 6.81 -12.21
N GLY A 408 -34.67 6.47 -13.42
CA GLY A 408 -35.66 7.23 -14.18
C GLY A 408 -35.14 8.53 -14.80
N LEU A 409 -33.81 8.68 -14.92
CA LEU A 409 -33.17 9.92 -15.41
C LEU A 409 -32.98 9.96 -16.93
N GLY A 410 -33.46 8.94 -17.64
CA GLY A 410 -33.34 8.80 -19.09
C GLY A 410 -32.33 7.73 -19.50
N VAL A 411 -32.19 7.55 -20.81
CA VAL A 411 -31.30 6.54 -21.43
C VAL A 411 -30.14 7.27 -22.08
N PHE A 412 -28.92 6.88 -21.71
CA PHE A 412 -27.69 7.46 -22.22
C PHE A 412 -26.72 6.36 -22.64
N THR A 413 -25.92 6.64 -23.65
CA THR A 413 -24.74 5.84 -23.95
C THR A 413 -23.67 6.05 -22.88
N PRO A 414 -22.74 5.10 -22.67
CA PRO A 414 -21.62 5.30 -21.75
C PRO A 414 -20.88 6.61 -22.03
N GLU A 415 -20.61 6.93 -23.29
CA GLU A 415 -19.84 8.09 -23.73
C GLU A 415 -20.49 9.44 -23.40
N GLU A 416 -21.81 9.47 -23.16
CA GLU A 416 -22.56 10.68 -22.78
C GLU A 416 -22.52 10.98 -21.28
N VAL A 417 -22.14 10.00 -20.44
CA VAL A 417 -22.23 10.16 -18.98
C VAL A 417 -21.20 11.15 -18.44
N GLY A 418 -19.96 11.01 -18.87
CA GLY A 418 -18.86 11.79 -18.31
C GLY A 418 -17.59 11.72 -19.13
N PRO A 419 -17.61 12.21 -20.38
CA PRO A 419 -16.46 12.17 -21.26
C PRO A 419 -15.31 13.02 -20.71
N ALA A 420 -14.07 12.63 -21.02
CA ALA A 420 -12.87 13.32 -20.56
C ALA A 420 -12.87 14.83 -20.88
N GLY A 421 -13.46 15.24 -22.01
CA GLY A 421 -13.59 16.66 -22.39
C GLY A 421 -14.44 17.51 -21.43
N THR A 422 -15.30 16.88 -20.62
CA THR A 422 -16.06 17.52 -19.53
C THR A 422 -15.33 17.37 -18.19
N MET A 423 -14.72 16.21 -17.96
CA MET A 423 -14.09 15.86 -16.68
C MET A 423 -12.73 16.53 -16.45
N GLU A 424 -12.04 16.95 -17.50
CA GLU A 424 -10.77 17.67 -17.37
C GLU A 424 -10.99 19.15 -16.98
N PRO A 425 -11.86 19.94 -17.65
CA PRO A 425 -12.09 21.33 -17.25
C PRO A 425 -12.79 21.49 -15.89
N ASN A 426 -13.56 20.49 -15.44
CA ASN A 426 -14.25 20.54 -14.15
C ASN A 426 -13.39 20.03 -12.96
N GLY A 427 -12.10 19.72 -13.19
CA GLY A 427 -11.16 19.38 -12.13
C GLY A 427 -11.19 17.92 -11.65
N VAL A 428 -12.01 17.05 -12.25
CA VAL A 428 -12.00 15.61 -11.92
C VAL A 428 -10.74 14.94 -12.47
N ILE A 429 -10.39 15.17 -13.73
CA ILE A 429 -9.15 14.65 -14.34
C ILE A 429 -8.02 15.63 -14.04
N ASP A 430 -6.96 15.14 -13.38
CA ASP A 430 -5.77 15.93 -13.10
C ASP A 430 -4.83 16.00 -14.31
N ILE A 431 -4.68 14.89 -15.04
CA ILE A 431 -3.81 14.82 -16.23
C ILE A 431 -4.53 14.03 -17.33
N LEU A 432 -4.72 14.68 -18.49
CA LEU A 432 -5.26 14.05 -19.68
C LEU A 432 -4.11 13.65 -20.62
N VAL A 433 -4.08 12.39 -21.04
CA VAL A 433 -3.07 11.80 -21.93
C VAL A 433 -3.72 11.17 -23.16
N GLU A 434 -2.93 10.86 -24.19
CA GLU A 434 -3.42 10.24 -25.42
C GLU A 434 -3.85 8.78 -25.17
N ASP A 435 -2.99 7.99 -24.53
CA ASP A 435 -3.17 6.55 -24.37
C ASP A 435 -2.58 5.98 -23.07
N GLU A 436 -2.72 4.66 -22.89
CA GLU A 436 -2.25 3.94 -21.70
C GLU A 436 -0.71 3.91 -21.59
N ALA A 437 0.02 4.02 -22.70
CA ALA A 437 1.48 4.06 -22.70
C ALA A 437 1.97 5.38 -22.12
N GLU A 438 1.42 6.50 -22.59
CA GLU A 438 1.70 7.81 -22.03
C GLU A 438 1.27 7.89 -20.56
N ALA A 439 0.11 7.32 -20.22
CA ALA A 439 -0.36 7.27 -18.83
C ALA A 439 0.69 6.63 -17.90
N VAL A 440 1.28 5.49 -18.30
CA VAL A 440 2.33 4.83 -17.51
C VAL A 440 3.58 5.69 -17.38
N GLN A 441 4.00 6.40 -18.42
CA GLN A 441 5.15 7.32 -18.34
C GLN A 441 4.88 8.46 -17.35
N VAL A 442 3.66 9.02 -17.37
CA VAL A 442 3.24 10.06 -16.43
C VAL A 442 3.20 9.51 -14.99
N VAL A 443 2.72 8.29 -14.77
CA VAL A 443 2.72 7.64 -13.44
C VAL A 443 4.14 7.50 -12.91
N LYS A 444 5.06 6.98 -13.73
CA LYS A 444 6.48 6.84 -13.38
C LYS A 444 7.08 8.19 -12.98
N ARG A 445 6.74 9.25 -13.73
CA ARG A 445 7.18 10.62 -13.43
C ARG A 445 6.58 11.16 -12.14
N TYR A 446 5.26 11.02 -11.95
CA TYR A 446 4.53 11.44 -10.76
C TYR A 446 5.09 10.78 -9.49
N LEU A 447 5.26 9.45 -9.49
CA LEU A 447 5.81 8.74 -8.33
C LEU A 447 7.24 9.20 -8.02
N SER A 448 8.04 9.54 -9.04
CA SER A 448 9.44 9.95 -8.83
C SER A 448 9.59 11.12 -7.84
N TYR A 449 8.64 12.05 -7.79
CA TYR A 449 8.72 13.21 -6.88
C TYR A 449 8.66 12.79 -5.41
N PHE A 450 8.01 11.67 -5.10
CA PHE A 450 7.87 11.12 -3.75
C PHE A 450 8.96 10.09 -3.39
N GLN A 451 9.77 9.68 -4.39
CA GLN A 451 10.82 8.66 -4.20
C GLN A 451 12.18 9.27 -3.84
N GLY A 452 12.36 10.58 -4.02
CA GLY A 452 13.54 11.32 -3.58
C GLY A 452 14.21 12.18 -4.67
N PRO A 453 15.43 12.68 -4.41
CA PRO A 453 16.17 13.51 -5.36
C PRO A 453 16.78 12.68 -6.50
N LEU A 454 16.94 13.31 -7.67
CA LEU A 454 17.72 12.76 -8.79
C LEU A 454 19.17 13.24 -8.73
N LYS A 455 20.11 12.37 -9.13
CA LYS A 455 21.55 12.68 -9.14
C LYS A 455 21.97 13.55 -10.33
N THR A 456 21.33 13.34 -11.48
CA THR A 456 21.65 14.03 -12.72
C THR A 456 20.51 14.98 -13.07
N TRP A 457 20.85 16.21 -13.41
CA TRP A 457 19.91 17.25 -13.81
C TRP A 457 20.61 18.26 -14.72
N ALA A 458 19.83 18.98 -15.51
CA ALA A 458 20.24 20.11 -16.32
C ALA A 458 19.21 21.24 -16.13
N CYS A 459 19.59 22.48 -16.45
CA CYS A 459 18.68 23.62 -16.41
C CYS A 459 19.01 24.58 -17.55
N ALA A 460 18.01 25.32 -17.99
CA ALA A 460 18.18 26.39 -18.97
C ALA A 460 19.13 27.49 -18.47
N ASP A 461 19.61 28.33 -19.40
CA ASP A 461 20.35 29.55 -19.05
C ASP A 461 19.45 30.50 -18.24
N GLN A 462 19.79 30.69 -16.97
CA GLN A 462 18.99 31.48 -16.03
C GLN A 462 18.91 32.97 -16.39
N ARG A 463 19.80 33.47 -17.27
CA ARG A 463 19.73 34.85 -17.78
C ARG A 463 18.45 35.11 -18.57
N LEU A 464 17.81 34.07 -19.11
CA LEU A 464 16.51 34.16 -19.79
C LEU A 464 15.40 34.67 -18.85
N LEU A 465 15.50 34.41 -17.54
CA LEU A 465 14.51 34.87 -16.56
C LEU A 465 14.44 36.41 -16.47
N ARG A 466 15.54 37.11 -16.76
CA ARG A 466 15.59 38.59 -16.76
C ARG A 466 14.65 39.23 -17.77
N GLN A 467 14.26 38.49 -18.81
CA GLN A 467 13.39 38.95 -19.89
C GLN A 467 12.02 38.25 -19.87
N ALA A 468 11.79 37.34 -18.91
CA ALA A 468 10.59 36.52 -18.89
C ALA A 468 9.34 37.31 -18.51
N VAL A 469 9.49 38.34 -17.66
CA VAL A 469 8.43 39.28 -17.28
C VAL A 469 8.61 40.59 -18.04
N PRO A 470 7.63 41.05 -18.83
CA PRO A 470 7.73 42.31 -19.56
C PRO A 470 7.85 43.54 -18.63
N GLU A 471 8.71 44.49 -19.00
CA GLU A 471 8.83 45.77 -18.30
C GLU A 471 7.53 46.59 -18.32
N ASN A 472 6.75 46.50 -19.40
CA ASN A 472 5.41 47.06 -19.45
C ASN A 472 4.50 46.27 -18.49
N ARG A 473 4.18 46.86 -17.34
CA ARG A 473 3.36 46.27 -16.27
C ARG A 473 1.98 45.73 -16.72
N LEU A 474 1.42 46.26 -17.81
CA LEU A 474 0.12 45.84 -18.33
C LEU A 474 0.21 44.64 -19.30
N ARG A 475 1.40 44.32 -19.80
CA ARG A 475 1.59 43.25 -20.79
C ARG A 475 1.64 41.89 -20.09
N ALA A 476 0.71 41.00 -20.43
CA ALA A 476 0.71 39.62 -19.95
C ALA A 476 1.91 38.81 -20.52
N TYR A 477 2.23 37.70 -19.86
CA TYR A 477 3.26 36.75 -20.28
C TYR A 477 2.83 35.34 -19.87
N ASP A 478 3.50 34.33 -20.43
CA ASP A 478 3.24 32.93 -20.10
C ASP A 478 4.05 32.51 -18.86
N MET A 479 3.36 32.32 -17.73
CA MET A 479 3.96 31.86 -16.48
C MET A 479 4.60 30.46 -16.62
N ARG A 480 4.11 29.60 -17.50
CA ARG A 480 4.69 28.26 -17.70
C ARG A 480 6.11 28.32 -18.23
N ARG A 481 6.43 29.35 -19.03
CA ARG A 481 7.81 29.61 -19.47
C ARG A 481 8.73 30.00 -18.32
N VAL A 482 8.22 30.78 -17.34
CA VAL A 482 8.99 31.10 -16.13
C VAL A 482 9.25 29.82 -15.33
N ILE A 483 8.20 29.04 -15.06
CA ILE A 483 8.32 27.78 -14.33
C ILE A 483 9.33 26.85 -15.01
N ALA A 484 9.25 26.68 -16.33
CA ALA A 484 10.16 25.83 -17.09
C ALA A 484 11.62 26.30 -17.05
N HIS A 485 11.89 27.62 -17.08
CA HIS A 485 13.25 28.14 -16.95
C HIS A 485 13.81 28.07 -15.53
N VAL A 486 12.96 28.19 -14.49
CA VAL A 486 13.38 28.03 -13.10
C VAL A 486 13.66 26.55 -12.80
N ALA A 487 12.80 25.65 -13.25
CA ALA A 487 12.88 24.21 -13.05
C ALA A 487 14.09 23.58 -13.76
N ASP A 488 14.44 22.36 -13.34
CA ASP A 488 15.30 21.48 -14.13
C ASP A 488 14.59 21.09 -15.43
N GLU A 489 15.35 20.90 -16.50
CA GLU A 489 14.84 20.45 -17.81
C GLU A 489 14.03 19.15 -17.67
N ASP A 490 12.92 19.08 -18.40
CA ASP A 490 11.98 17.95 -18.38
C ASP A 490 11.52 17.50 -16.98
N SER A 491 11.52 18.40 -15.99
CA SER A 491 11.08 18.09 -14.62
C SER A 491 9.69 18.61 -14.25
N VAL A 492 9.08 19.50 -15.04
CA VAL A 492 7.76 20.08 -14.75
C VAL A 492 6.63 19.11 -15.14
N LEU A 493 5.83 18.68 -14.15
CA LEU A 493 4.59 17.94 -14.33
C LEU A 493 3.41 18.79 -13.79
N GLU A 494 2.70 19.45 -14.69
CA GLU A 494 1.53 20.27 -14.34
C GLU A 494 0.30 19.40 -14.05
N LEU A 495 -0.44 19.75 -12.99
CA LEU A 495 -1.68 19.09 -12.58
C LEU A 495 -2.88 20.01 -12.78
N ARG A 496 -4.02 19.41 -13.16
CA ARG A 496 -5.32 20.09 -13.41
C ARG A 496 -5.17 21.31 -14.32
N ALA A 497 -4.40 21.20 -15.41
CA ALA A 497 -4.02 22.33 -16.25
C ALA A 497 -5.22 23.15 -16.81
N ARG A 498 -6.40 22.52 -16.91
CA ARG A 498 -7.63 23.15 -17.44
C ARG A 498 -8.70 23.48 -16.39
N PHE A 499 -8.46 23.18 -15.12
CA PHE A 499 -9.32 23.58 -13.99
C PHE A 499 -8.63 24.65 -13.15
N GLY A 500 -9.39 25.59 -12.59
CA GLY A 500 -8.85 26.69 -11.77
C GLY A 500 -7.66 27.38 -12.43
N VAL A 501 -7.77 27.69 -13.73
CA VAL A 501 -6.65 28.04 -14.62
C VAL A 501 -5.89 29.32 -14.21
N GLY A 502 -6.46 30.12 -13.30
CA GLY A 502 -5.79 31.24 -12.63
C GLY A 502 -4.65 30.80 -11.70
N MET A 503 -4.66 29.55 -11.21
CA MET A 503 -3.61 28.94 -10.42
C MET A 503 -2.97 27.78 -11.19
N ILE A 504 -1.68 27.89 -11.45
CA ILE A 504 -0.88 26.77 -11.96
C ILE A 504 -0.37 25.98 -10.76
N THR A 505 -0.54 24.66 -10.80
CA THR A 505 -0.02 23.72 -9.79
C THR A 505 0.79 22.67 -10.51
N ALA A 506 2.05 22.49 -10.13
CA ALA A 506 2.93 21.53 -10.78
C ALA A 506 3.92 20.92 -9.80
N PHE A 507 4.35 19.69 -10.06
CA PHE A 507 5.59 19.20 -9.48
C PHE A 507 6.76 19.57 -10.38
N ALA A 508 7.89 19.93 -9.78
CA ALA A 508 9.12 20.26 -10.48
C ALA A 508 10.33 19.77 -9.69
N ARG A 509 11.52 19.89 -10.30
CA ARG A 509 12.79 19.70 -9.60
C ARG A 509 13.67 20.93 -9.74
N ILE A 510 14.47 21.19 -8.70
CA ILE A 510 15.55 22.17 -8.70
C ILE A 510 16.80 21.47 -8.17
N GLU A 511 17.82 21.35 -9.02
CA GLU A 511 19.03 20.58 -8.73
C GLU A 511 18.73 19.13 -8.30
N GLY A 512 17.78 18.50 -8.99
CA GLY A 512 17.31 17.14 -8.74
C GLY A 512 16.32 17.01 -7.58
N ARG A 513 16.12 18.05 -6.74
CA ARG A 513 15.26 18.00 -5.55
C ARG A 513 13.79 18.24 -5.90
N PRO A 514 12.86 17.34 -5.54
CA PRO A 514 11.45 17.50 -5.87
C PRO A 514 10.78 18.58 -5.03
N MET A 515 9.83 19.31 -5.63
CA MET A 515 9.02 20.32 -4.97
C MET A 515 7.68 20.50 -5.66
N GLY A 516 6.70 21.00 -4.92
CA GLY A 516 5.48 21.57 -5.48
C GLY A 516 5.70 23.02 -5.91
N VAL A 517 5.02 23.44 -6.97
CA VAL A 517 5.01 24.81 -7.48
C VAL A 517 3.57 25.29 -7.55
N ILE A 518 3.29 26.44 -6.92
CA ILE A 518 2.07 27.21 -7.16
C ILE A 518 2.44 28.54 -7.84
N ALA A 519 1.67 28.94 -8.85
CA ALA A 519 1.93 30.19 -9.56
C ALA A 519 0.65 30.82 -10.10
N ASN A 520 0.56 32.15 -10.04
CA ASN A 520 -0.56 32.86 -10.67
C ASN A 520 -0.41 32.88 -12.19
N ASN A 521 -1.50 32.69 -12.93
CA ASN A 521 -1.51 32.81 -14.38
C ASN A 521 -1.98 34.22 -14.80
N PRO A 522 -1.09 35.15 -15.15
CA PRO A 522 -1.48 36.51 -15.51
C PRO A 522 -2.26 36.60 -16.84
N MET A 523 -2.30 35.53 -17.65
CA MET A 523 -3.13 35.45 -18.84
C MET A 523 -4.61 35.13 -18.54
N HIS A 524 -4.94 34.80 -17.28
CA HIS A 524 -6.29 34.56 -16.82
C HIS A 524 -6.67 35.58 -15.74
N LEU A 525 -7.70 36.40 -15.98
CA LEU A 525 -8.19 37.41 -15.04
C LEU A 525 -7.07 38.34 -14.50
N GLY A 526 -6.02 38.55 -15.30
CA GLY A 526 -4.84 39.31 -14.89
C GLY A 526 -4.05 38.70 -13.72
N GLY A 527 -4.23 37.43 -13.40
CA GLY A 527 -3.61 36.73 -12.27
C GLY A 527 -4.43 36.75 -10.98
N ALA A 528 -5.68 37.24 -11.02
CA ALA A 528 -6.57 37.22 -9.87
C ALA A 528 -6.89 35.78 -9.45
N ILE A 529 -7.11 35.58 -8.15
CA ILE A 529 -7.44 34.27 -7.57
C ILE A 529 -8.95 34.18 -7.40
N ASP A 530 -9.62 33.40 -8.24
CA ASP A 530 -11.04 33.06 -8.12
C ASP A 530 -11.28 31.81 -7.27
N ALA A 531 -12.54 31.38 -7.14
CA ALA A 531 -12.92 30.26 -6.29
C ALA A 531 -12.23 28.94 -6.71
N ASP A 532 -12.28 28.61 -8.01
CA ASP A 532 -11.67 27.38 -8.54
C ASP A 532 -10.14 27.40 -8.42
N ALA A 533 -9.49 28.54 -8.70
CA ALA A 533 -8.05 28.71 -8.53
C ALA A 533 -7.63 28.55 -7.05
N ALA A 534 -8.45 29.05 -6.12
CA ALA A 534 -8.20 28.91 -4.69
C ALA A 534 -8.33 27.46 -4.21
N ASP A 535 -9.38 26.76 -4.64
CA ASP A 535 -9.57 25.34 -4.32
C ASP A 535 -8.42 24.48 -4.85
N LYS A 536 -8.07 24.68 -6.13
CA LYS A 536 -6.95 23.99 -6.76
C LYS A 536 -5.64 24.20 -6.01
N GLY A 537 -5.33 25.46 -5.66
CA GLY A 537 -4.14 25.79 -4.88
C GLY A 537 -4.15 25.17 -3.50
N ALA A 538 -5.27 25.26 -2.78
CA ALA A 538 -5.40 24.75 -1.42
C ALA A 538 -5.28 23.22 -1.35
N ARG A 539 -5.87 22.49 -2.30
CA ARG A 539 -5.71 21.02 -2.38
C ARG A 539 -4.27 20.63 -2.71
N PHE A 540 -3.63 21.33 -3.65
CA PHE A 540 -2.25 21.03 -4.03
C PHE A 540 -1.25 21.29 -2.88
N LEU A 541 -1.48 22.32 -2.07
CA LEU A 541 -0.71 22.57 -0.85
C LEU A 541 -0.86 21.43 0.17
N GLN A 542 -2.07 20.89 0.36
CA GLN A 542 -2.28 19.70 1.21
C GLN A 542 -1.54 18.47 0.68
N LEU A 543 -1.53 18.27 -0.64
CA LEU A 543 -0.78 17.18 -1.26
C LEU A 543 0.73 17.30 -1.00
N CYS A 544 1.28 18.51 -1.13
CA CYS A 544 2.69 18.77 -0.82
C CYS A 544 3.00 18.55 0.66
N GLU A 545 2.15 19.07 1.55
CA GLU A 545 2.29 18.90 3.01
C GLU A 545 2.28 17.43 3.38
N ALA A 546 1.31 16.65 2.92
CA ALA A 546 1.14 15.24 3.26
C ALA A 546 2.41 14.40 3.01
N PHE A 547 3.16 14.71 1.95
CA PHE A 547 4.32 13.95 1.51
C PHE A 547 5.65 14.70 1.63
N ASP A 548 5.70 15.72 2.49
CA ASP A 548 6.92 16.48 2.83
C ASP A 548 7.61 17.13 1.63
N LEU A 549 6.83 17.53 0.62
CA LEU A 549 7.37 18.26 -0.51
C LEU A 549 7.41 19.76 -0.20
N PRO A 550 8.58 20.41 -0.33
CA PRO A 550 8.67 21.86 -0.21
C PRO A 550 7.85 22.54 -1.31
N VAL A 551 7.39 23.77 -1.06
CA VAL A 551 6.55 24.52 -2.01
C VAL A 551 7.29 25.77 -2.49
N LEU A 552 7.39 25.93 -3.81
CA LEU A 552 7.77 27.18 -4.46
C LEU A 552 6.51 27.95 -4.84
N SER A 553 6.39 29.19 -4.36
CA SER A 553 5.31 30.11 -4.71
C SER A 553 5.82 31.22 -5.63
N LEU A 554 5.33 31.24 -6.86
CA LEU A 554 5.63 32.28 -7.86
C LEU A 554 4.45 33.25 -7.97
N SER A 555 4.55 34.39 -7.28
CA SER A 555 3.44 35.33 -7.13
C SER A 555 3.44 36.40 -8.23
N ASP A 556 2.31 36.54 -8.94
CA ASP A 556 1.98 37.65 -9.85
C ASP A 556 0.46 37.88 -9.85
N THR A 557 -0.06 38.34 -8.72
CA THR A 557 -1.51 38.48 -8.50
C THR A 557 -1.93 39.92 -8.13
N PRO A 558 -3.03 40.42 -8.72
CA PRO A 558 -3.72 41.63 -8.27
C PRO A 558 -4.56 41.41 -7.00
N GLY A 559 -4.60 40.19 -6.46
CA GLY A 559 -5.40 39.82 -5.29
C GLY A 559 -6.47 38.78 -5.60
N MET A 560 -7.42 38.63 -4.68
CA MET A 560 -8.60 37.77 -4.91
C MET A 560 -9.50 38.40 -5.98
N MET A 561 -10.22 37.56 -6.73
CA MET A 561 -11.26 38.02 -7.64
C MET A 561 -12.43 38.61 -6.83
N VAL A 562 -12.90 39.78 -7.25
CA VAL A 562 -13.95 40.54 -6.56
C VAL A 562 -15.13 40.79 -7.49
N GLY A 563 -16.27 41.11 -6.88
CA GLY A 563 -17.49 41.54 -7.57
C GLY A 563 -18.63 40.54 -7.39
N PRO A 564 -19.88 40.95 -7.64
CA PRO A 564 -21.06 40.16 -7.30
C PRO A 564 -21.07 38.73 -7.88
N GLU A 565 -20.52 38.54 -9.09
CA GLU A 565 -20.45 37.20 -9.69
C GLU A 565 -19.44 36.27 -8.99
N SER A 566 -18.31 36.81 -8.51
CA SER A 566 -17.35 36.06 -7.69
C SER A 566 -18.00 35.60 -6.39
N GLU A 567 -18.76 36.50 -5.75
CA GLU A 567 -19.42 36.18 -4.47
C GLU A 567 -20.52 35.13 -4.60
N LYS A 568 -21.21 35.03 -5.75
CA LYS A 568 -22.17 33.96 -6.03
C LYS A 568 -21.52 32.57 -6.06
N GLN A 569 -20.21 32.50 -6.33
CA GLN A 569 -19.42 31.27 -6.30
C GLN A 569 -18.88 30.97 -4.88
N ALA A 570 -19.40 31.63 -3.84
CA ALA A 570 -18.91 31.51 -2.47
C ALA A 570 -17.42 31.84 -2.29
N ALA A 571 -16.91 32.82 -3.06
CA ALA A 571 -15.49 33.21 -3.08
C ALA A 571 -14.89 33.40 -1.68
N VAL A 572 -15.63 33.97 -0.72
CA VAL A 572 -15.18 34.13 0.67
C VAL A 572 -14.68 32.81 1.27
N ARG A 573 -15.42 31.70 1.10
CA ARG A 573 -15.06 30.39 1.66
C ARG A 573 -13.93 29.73 0.87
N HIS A 574 -14.03 29.72 -0.45
CA HIS A 574 -13.03 29.08 -1.32
C HIS A 574 -11.64 29.74 -1.17
N THR A 575 -11.58 31.08 -1.25
CA THR A 575 -10.31 31.81 -1.08
C THR A 575 -9.76 31.73 0.35
N SER A 576 -10.62 31.59 1.35
CA SER A 576 -10.20 31.34 2.74
C SER A 576 -9.47 30.01 2.94
N ARG A 577 -9.70 29.00 2.06
CA ARG A 577 -8.97 27.71 2.13
C ARG A 577 -7.46 27.90 1.99
N LEU A 578 -7.00 28.82 1.15
CA LEU A 578 -5.57 29.12 0.98
C LEU A 578 -4.93 29.63 2.28
N PHE A 579 -5.64 30.45 3.05
CA PHE A 579 -5.14 30.92 4.35
C PHE A 579 -5.10 29.79 5.39
N VAL A 580 -6.18 29.00 5.47
CA VAL A 580 -6.26 27.90 6.44
C VAL A 580 -5.19 26.85 6.16
N VAL A 581 -5.01 26.46 4.90
CA VAL A 581 -3.98 25.49 4.52
C VAL A 581 -2.59 26.10 4.65
N GLY A 582 -2.36 27.28 4.07
CA GLY A 582 -1.06 27.97 4.05
C GLY A 582 -0.50 28.19 5.46
N ALA A 583 -1.31 28.68 6.39
CA ALA A 583 -0.88 28.96 7.76
C ALA A 583 -0.59 27.70 8.59
N ASN A 584 -0.99 26.52 8.12
CA ASN A 584 -0.78 25.24 8.79
C ASN A 584 0.23 24.34 8.06
N LEU A 585 0.91 24.85 7.02
CA LEU A 585 2.00 24.12 6.38
C LEU A 585 3.18 23.98 7.35
N THR A 586 3.79 22.79 7.36
CA THR A 586 5.05 22.55 8.07
C THR A 586 6.19 22.21 7.12
N VAL A 587 5.88 21.90 5.85
CA VAL A 587 6.86 21.98 4.75
C VAL A 587 7.27 23.43 4.50
N PRO A 588 8.52 23.68 4.08
CA PRO A 588 8.97 25.03 3.77
C PRO A 588 8.24 25.57 2.53
N ILE A 589 7.76 26.81 2.62
CA ILE A 589 7.35 27.60 1.47
C ILE A 589 8.45 28.60 1.11
N LEU A 590 8.78 28.68 -0.18
CA LEU A 590 9.81 29.54 -0.77
C LEU A 590 9.10 30.51 -1.71
N ALA A 591 9.14 31.81 -1.44
CA ALA A 591 8.34 32.77 -2.18
C ALA A 591 9.18 33.68 -3.08
N VAL A 592 8.75 33.79 -4.33
CA VAL A 592 9.33 34.70 -5.33
C VAL A 592 8.21 35.54 -5.93
N VAL A 593 8.21 36.83 -5.65
CA VAL A 593 7.27 37.79 -6.24
C VAL A 593 7.82 38.26 -7.59
N LEU A 594 7.14 37.91 -8.68
CA LEU A 594 7.62 38.22 -10.02
C LEU A 594 7.22 39.63 -10.47
N ARG A 595 5.97 40.02 -10.20
CA ARG A 595 5.44 41.31 -10.62
C ARG A 595 4.36 41.83 -9.66
N LYS A 596 3.10 41.44 -9.80
CA LYS A 596 2.03 42.00 -8.96
C LYS A 596 1.94 41.27 -7.63
N SER A 597 1.86 42.01 -6.53
CA SER A 597 1.68 41.45 -5.19
C SER A 597 0.74 42.32 -4.37
N TYR A 598 -0.55 42.20 -4.68
CA TYR A 598 -1.58 43.06 -4.09
C TYR A 598 -2.53 42.31 -3.15
N GLY A 599 -2.82 42.98 -2.03
CA GLY A 599 -3.90 42.62 -1.09
C GLY A 599 -3.83 41.19 -0.56
N LEU A 600 -5.01 40.69 -0.17
CA LEU A 600 -5.16 39.38 0.47
C LEU A 600 -4.76 38.21 -0.42
N GLY A 601 -4.90 38.33 -1.75
CA GLY A 601 -4.49 37.25 -2.68
C GLY A 601 -2.98 37.03 -2.66
N ALA A 602 -2.19 38.10 -2.65
CA ALA A 602 -0.74 37.98 -2.51
C ALA A 602 -0.34 37.38 -1.15
N ILE A 603 -0.99 37.83 -0.07
CA ILE A 603 -0.75 37.29 1.27
C ILE A 603 -1.06 35.78 1.32
N ALA A 604 -2.15 35.34 0.70
CA ALA A 604 -2.51 33.93 0.59
C ALA A 604 -1.48 33.12 -0.20
N MET A 605 -0.97 33.66 -1.32
CA MET A 605 0.09 33.00 -2.13
C MET A 605 1.36 32.75 -1.33
N LEU A 606 1.65 33.56 -0.32
CA LEU A 606 2.85 33.46 0.51
C LEU A 606 2.60 32.63 1.79
N GLY A 607 1.47 31.94 1.91
CA GLY A 607 1.16 31.11 3.08
C GLY A 607 0.48 31.85 4.23
N GLY A 608 0.02 33.08 4.01
CA GLY A 608 -0.78 33.85 4.98
C GLY A 608 -0.09 35.12 5.52
N SER A 609 1.20 35.33 5.24
CA SER A 609 1.92 36.59 5.47
C SER A 609 3.18 36.63 4.60
N TYR A 610 3.81 37.81 4.46
CA TYR A 610 5.10 37.93 3.77
C TYR A 610 6.26 37.31 4.57
N GLN A 611 6.06 36.99 5.85
CA GLN A 611 7.05 36.40 6.75
C GLN A 611 6.84 34.89 6.99
N ALA A 612 5.76 34.30 6.47
CA ALA A 612 5.51 32.87 6.57
C ALA A 612 6.52 32.02 5.77
N PRO A 613 6.98 32.45 4.57
CA PRO A 613 8.01 31.73 3.83
C PRO A 613 9.38 31.70 4.52
N VAL A 614 10.18 30.70 4.16
CA VAL A 614 11.61 30.64 4.55
C VAL A 614 12.35 31.86 4.03
N PHE A 615 11.99 32.30 2.82
CA PHE A 615 12.33 33.61 2.30
C PHE A 615 11.20 34.12 1.42
N SER A 616 11.08 35.44 1.36
CA SER A 616 10.22 36.21 0.47
C SER A 616 11.06 37.21 -0.30
N VAL A 617 11.48 36.82 -1.51
CA VAL A 617 12.25 37.68 -2.42
C VAL A 617 11.39 38.18 -3.56
N ALA A 618 11.82 39.27 -4.19
CA ALA A 618 11.13 39.84 -5.33
C ALA A 618 12.07 40.02 -6.52
N TRP A 619 11.51 39.93 -7.73
CA TRP A 619 12.19 40.39 -8.94
C TRP A 619 12.09 41.93 -9.06
N PRO A 620 12.95 42.57 -9.87
CA PRO A 620 12.95 44.03 -10.02
C PRO A 620 11.64 44.60 -10.57
N THR A 621 10.89 43.78 -11.31
CA THR A 621 9.57 44.09 -11.87
C THR A 621 8.45 44.09 -10.83
N ALA A 622 8.72 43.68 -9.59
CA ALA A 622 7.69 43.56 -8.58
C ALA A 622 7.14 44.91 -8.09
N GLU A 623 5.84 44.92 -7.84
CA GLU A 623 5.06 46.03 -7.32
C GLU A 623 4.05 45.53 -6.27
N PHE A 624 3.94 46.29 -5.18
CA PHE A 624 3.21 45.89 -3.98
C PHE A 624 2.14 46.93 -3.61
N GLY A 625 1.09 46.47 -2.92
CA GLY A 625 0.09 47.38 -2.36
C GLY A 625 -1.07 46.66 -1.70
N ALA A 626 -1.86 47.40 -0.93
CA ALA A 626 -3.05 46.84 -0.27
C ALA A 626 -4.16 46.44 -1.27
N MET A 627 -4.22 47.10 -2.43
CA MET A 627 -5.12 46.83 -3.54
C MET A 627 -4.50 47.37 -4.82
N GLY A 628 -5.13 47.13 -5.98
CA GLY A 628 -4.70 47.70 -7.26
C GLY A 628 -4.55 49.23 -7.17
N LEU A 629 -3.42 49.74 -7.68
CA LEU A 629 -3.03 51.15 -7.53
C LEU A 629 -4.06 52.11 -8.12
N GLU A 630 -4.65 51.73 -9.26
CA GLU A 630 -5.65 52.51 -9.98
C GLU A 630 -6.90 52.73 -9.10
N GLY A 631 -7.33 51.69 -8.38
CA GLY A 631 -8.45 51.75 -7.43
C GLY A 631 -8.09 52.52 -6.17
N SER A 632 -6.90 52.28 -5.63
CA SER A 632 -6.39 52.99 -4.44
C SER A 632 -6.35 54.50 -4.64
N VAL A 633 -5.86 54.97 -5.79
CA VAL A 633 -5.80 56.40 -6.13
C VAL A 633 -7.20 56.99 -6.27
N ARG A 634 -8.12 56.32 -6.97
CA ARG A 634 -9.50 56.80 -7.14
C ARG A 634 -10.23 56.96 -5.81
N LEU A 635 -10.01 56.04 -4.88
CA LEU A 635 -10.64 56.08 -3.56
C LEU A 635 -9.95 57.09 -2.63
N GLY A 636 -8.62 57.04 -2.52
CA GLY A 636 -7.85 57.87 -1.60
C GLY A 636 -7.85 59.36 -1.96
N TYR A 637 -7.93 59.69 -3.25
CA TYR A 637 -7.94 61.07 -3.75
C TYR A 637 -9.31 61.49 -4.31
N ARG A 638 -10.39 60.77 -3.97
CA ARG A 638 -11.73 61.02 -4.52
C ARG A 638 -12.16 62.49 -4.40
N ALA A 639 -12.09 63.05 -3.20
CA ALA A 639 -12.48 64.44 -2.95
C ALA A 639 -11.62 65.44 -3.73
N GLU A 640 -10.32 65.18 -3.85
CA GLU A 640 -9.39 66.02 -4.62
C GLU A 640 -9.71 65.97 -6.12
N LEU A 641 -9.97 64.79 -6.67
CA LEU A 641 -10.27 64.60 -8.09
C LEU A 641 -11.65 65.13 -8.46
N GLU A 642 -12.67 64.92 -7.62
CA GLU A 642 -14.03 65.44 -7.85
C GLU A 642 -14.08 66.98 -7.77
N ALA A 643 -13.22 67.61 -6.98
CA ALA A 643 -13.11 69.07 -6.89
C ALA A 643 -12.55 69.73 -8.16
N ILE A 644 -11.87 68.98 -9.05
CA ILE A 644 -11.34 69.50 -10.31
C ILE A 644 -12.46 69.42 -11.36
N ALA A 645 -13.05 70.55 -11.77
CA ALA A 645 -14.15 70.57 -12.73
C ALA A 645 -13.75 70.16 -14.16
N ASP A 646 -12.56 70.57 -14.60
CA ASP A 646 -12.02 70.27 -15.93
C ASP A 646 -11.62 68.78 -16.03
N PRO A 647 -12.23 68.00 -16.94
CA PRO A 647 -11.91 66.59 -17.12
C PRO A 647 -10.44 66.31 -17.48
N ALA A 648 -9.80 67.18 -18.28
CA ALA A 648 -8.41 67.01 -18.70
C ALA A 648 -7.45 67.25 -17.52
N LEU A 649 -7.70 68.29 -16.71
CA LEU A 649 -6.91 68.55 -15.50
C LEU A 649 -7.12 67.45 -14.45
N ARG A 650 -8.35 66.93 -14.31
CA ARG A 650 -8.64 65.81 -13.41
C ARG A 650 -7.89 64.55 -13.83
N GLN A 651 -7.89 64.24 -15.13
CA GLN A 651 -7.15 63.10 -15.66
C GLN A 651 -5.64 63.26 -15.46
N ALA A 652 -5.07 64.43 -15.77
CA ALA A 652 -3.66 64.71 -15.54
C ALA A 652 -3.28 64.55 -14.06
N ARG A 653 -4.13 65.01 -13.14
CA ARG A 653 -3.92 64.86 -11.69
C ARG A 653 -4.02 63.41 -11.24
N TYR A 654 -4.98 62.65 -11.78
CA TYR A 654 -5.09 61.22 -11.54
C TYR A 654 -3.82 60.48 -11.99
N ASP A 655 -3.34 60.76 -13.20
CA ASP A 655 -2.14 60.14 -13.75
C ASP A 655 -0.88 60.50 -12.94
N GLU A 656 -0.79 61.74 -12.44
CA GLU A 656 0.27 62.17 -11.52
C GLU A 656 0.25 61.35 -10.21
N LYS A 657 -0.92 61.23 -9.56
CA LYS A 657 -1.07 60.44 -8.32
C LYS A 657 -0.80 58.96 -8.56
N LEU A 658 -1.23 58.42 -9.69
CA LEU A 658 -0.95 57.04 -10.07
C LEU A 658 0.55 56.80 -10.30
N ALA A 659 1.24 57.71 -10.96
CA ALA A 659 2.70 57.63 -11.12
C ALA A 659 3.43 57.70 -9.78
N GLN A 660 2.97 58.55 -8.85
CA GLN A 660 3.51 58.62 -7.49
C GLN A 660 3.29 57.32 -6.70
N ALA A 661 2.07 56.77 -6.75
CA ALA A 661 1.73 55.50 -6.11
C ALA A 661 2.56 54.34 -6.69
N TYR A 662 2.70 54.27 -8.01
CA TYR A 662 3.53 53.27 -8.68
C TYR A 662 5.00 53.40 -8.34
N ALA A 663 5.54 54.61 -8.30
CA ALA A 663 6.89 54.80 -7.81
C ALA A 663 7.02 54.23 -6.39
N GLY A 664 6.02 54.46 -5.54
CA GLY A 664 5.88 54.00 -4.15
C GLY A 664 5.87 52.48 -3.97
N SER A 665 5.27 51.77 -4.92
CA SER A 665 5.01 50.33 -4.85
C SER A 665 6.16 49.45 -5.32
N LYS A 666 7.21 50.02 -5.93
CA LYS A 666 8.32 49.24 -6.50
C LYS A 666 9.03 48.38 -5.45
N ALA A 667 9.44 47.18 -5.85
CA ALA A 667 10.14 46.20 -5.02
C ALA A 667 11.25 46.80 -4.15
N LEU A 668 12.13 47.62 -4.75
CA LEU A 668 13.24 48.25 -4.01
C LEU A 668 12.79 49.14 -2.86
N ARG A 669 11.64 49.83 -2.98
CA ARG A 669 11.11 50.65 -1.88
C ARG A 669 10.56 49.79 -0.75
N HIS A 670 9.99 48.63 -1.08
CA HIS A 670 9.48 47.67 -0.10
C HIS A 670 10.63 46.93 0.60
N ALA A 671 11.70 46.57 -0.10
CA ALA A 671 12.90 45.96 0.52
C ALA A 671 13.73 46.92 1.37
N MET A 672 13.54 48.24 1.24
CA MET A 672 14.08 49.22 2.21
C MET A 672 13.35 49.18 3.57
N ARG A 673 12.31 48.34 3.69
CA ARG A 673 11.53 48.07 4.90
C ARG A 673 11.58 46.57 5.17
N PRO A 674 11.29 46.09 6.39
CA PRO A 674 11.27 44.66 6.72
C PRO A 674 10.01 43.95 6.17
N GLU A 675 9.75 44.13 4.87
CA GLU A 675 8.59 43.58 4.15
C GLU A 675 8.99 42.49 3.15
N LEU A 676 10.26 42.46 2.72
CA LEU A 676 10.87 41.47 1.84
C LEU A 676 12.30 41.17 2.32
N ASP A 677 12.81 39.97 2.03
CA ASP A 677 14.19 39.61 2.36
C ASP A 677 15.20 40.21 1.37
N ASP A 678 14.86 40.27 0.07
CA ASP A 678 15.70 40.89 -0.95
C ASP A 678 14.94 41.20 -2.26
N VAL A 679 15.53 42.06 -3.10
CA VAL A 679 15.19 42.22 -4.51
C VAL A 679 16.33 41.67 -5.35
N ILE A 680 16.09 40.53 -5.99
CA ILE A 680 17.15 39.70 -6.57
C ILE A 680 17.24 39.86 -8.09
N ASP A 681 18.39 39.55 -8.69
CA ASP A 681 18.46 39.26 -10.11
C ASP A 681 17.58 38.02 -10.40
N PRO A 682 16.63 38.05 -11.37
CA PRO A 682 15.86 36.88 -11.75
C PRO A 682 16.70 35.62 -12.00
N ALA A 683 17.92 35.77 -12.51
CA ALA A 683 18.84 34.66 -12.74
C ALA A 683 19.33 33.95 -11.45
N ASP A 684 19.23 34.61 -10.29
CA ASP A 684 19.62 34.07 -8.99
C ASP A 684 18.51 33.26 -8.31
N THR A 685 17.32 33.18 -8.90
CA THR A 685 16.14 32.53 -8.29
C THR A 685 16.45 31.11 -7.80
N ARG A 686 17.13 30.28 -8.62
CA ARG A 686 17.52 28.91 -8.23
C ARG A 686 18.47 28.88 -7.04
N ARG A 687 19.41 29.83 -6.95
CA ARG A 687 20.37 29.92 -5.84
C ARG A 687 19.65 30.16 -4.52
N TRP A 688 18.66 31.05 -4.50
CA TRP A 688 17.83 31.32 -3.33
C TRP A 688 17.01 30.10 -2.93
N ILE A 689 16.34 29.47 -3.89
CA ILE A 689 15.58 28.23 -3.67
C ILE A 689 16.46 27.18 -2.99
N MET A 690 17.66 26.93 -3.52
CA MET A 690 18.58 25.93 -2.98
C MET A 690 19.15 26.32 -1.63
N ALA A 691 19.38 27.60 -1.35
CA ALA A 691 19.77 28.06 -0.03
C ALA A 691 18.67 27.78 1.00
N GLY A 692 17.41 28.11 0.67
CA GLY A 692 16.25 27.82 1.51
C GLY A 692 16.08 26.31 1.78
N LEU A 693 16.21 25.47 0.75
CA LEU A 693 16.13 24.01 0.91
C LEU A 693 17.27 23.42 1.72
N LYS A 694 18.50 23.91 1.55
CA LYS A 694 19.69 23.41 2.28
C LYS A 694 19.69 23.82 3.76
N ALA A 695 18.99 24.89 4.11
CA ALA A 695 18.84 25.34 5.49
C ALA A 695 17.87 24.45 6.30
N GLN A 696 17.01 23.67 5.64
CA GLN A 696 16.05 22.82 6.33
C GLN A 696 16.68 21.53 6.83
N PRO A 697 16.41 21.11 8.08
CA PRO A 697 16.81 19.80 8.55
C PRO A 697 16.09 18.70 7.75
N PRO A 698 16.66 17.49 7.66
CA PRO A 698 15.95 16.35 7.07
C PRO A 698 14.62 16.10 7.78
N ALA A 699 13.57 15.79 7.02
CA ALA A 699 12.29 15.40 7.58
C ALA A 699 12.46 14.10 8.41
N PRO A 700 11.92 14.04 9.64
CA PRO A 700 12.02 12.84 10.46
C PRO A 700 11.23 11.69 9.82
N PRO A 701 11.72 10.43 9.90
CA PRO A 701 10.95 9.27 9.47
C PRO A 701 9.62 9.20 10.21
N ARG A 702 8.51 9.01 9.49
CA ARG A 702 7.17 8.90 10.10
C ARG A 702 6.69 7.46 10.15
N GLN A 703 5.99 7.13 11.24
CA GLN A 703 5.26 5.87 11.42
C GLN A 703 3.75 6.00 11.10
N GLY A 704 3.29 7.17 10.66
CA GLY A 704 1.89 7.45 10.39
C GLY A 704 1.71 8.65 9.46
N LYS A 705 0.45 9.05 9.25
CA LYS A 705 0.11 10.15 8.34
C LYS A 705 0.48 11.51 8.93
N LYS A 706 0.92 12.43 8.06
CA LYS A 706 1.07 13.85 8.42
C LYS A 706 -0.28 14.54 8.55
N LEU A 707 -1.07 14.42 7.49
CA LEU A 707 -2.45 14.87 7.43
C LEU A 707 -3.35 13.66 7.60
N ARG A 708 -4.49 13.82 8.29
CA ARG A 708 -5.42 12.70 8.46
C ARG A 708 -5.93 12.15 7.12
N TRP A 709 -6.08 13.05 6.14
CA TRP A 709 -6.38 12.79 4.74
C TRP A 709 -6.00 14.03 3.91
N ILE A 710 -5.92 13.85 2.60
CA ILE A 710 -5.90 14.94 1.61
C ILE A 710 -7.32 15.04 1.06
N ASP A 711 -7.90 16.24 1.10
CA ASP A 711 -9.24 16.47 0.53
C ASP A 711 -9.27 16.15 -0.98
N ALA A 712 -10.38 15.59 -1.46
CA ALA A 712 -10.56 15.24 -2.88
C ALA A 712 -10.72 16.49 -3.76
N TRP A 713 -11.08 17.65 -3.17
CA TRP A 713 -11.36 18.89 -3.89
C TRP A 713 -10.35 20.01 -3.70
#